data_AF-A0A3M7NAH9-F1
#
_entry.id   AF-A0A3M7NAH9-F1
#
_cell.length_a   1.000
_cell.length_b   1.000
_cell.length_c   1.000
_cell.angle_alpha   90.00
_cell.angle_beta   90.00
_cell.angle_gamma   90.00
#
_symmetry.space_group_name_H-M   'P 1'
#
loop_
_entity.id
_entity.type
_entity.pdbx_description
1 polymer ?
#
loop_
_entity_poly.entity_id
_entity_poly.type
_entity_poly.pdbx_seq_one_letter_code
_entity_poly.pdbx_strand_id
1 'polypeptide(L)'
;MQQRQVFTAPATSPELYGNPYPQPGGPPGPASGGLPNAFGSNFGFINDPTAQMGLQVGKTAVMAGQQYMEQNVNRYISVPALKHYFNVSNSYVVRKLLLVLFPWRHKPWTRSQSRMTTSSTDASGQMSQEQYSFNYLPPRDDLNSPDMYIPIMAFITYILLSTVLAGMRGSFRPELLGSTASTALGVVLFEIVVLKTAMYLLSISNESQLIDLVAYSGYKFVGVIVTLFLAELVTGGRGTNNWAGWVFFLYTWYANAFFLLRSLKYVLLPDSSNDPTLRAGASYTVARAQKQRRTYFLAIYAFLIQLSFMWVLTREEPASRTVVNKLSDSPLIVAAADGKGDDDTAADDQHSRLPWYRRPSIFLLLPSFFPFCLAFGGVIVPKQYLVLERICRDYLSDRALQDPGFQFTPVVPGGNNPQCRIPEVQSLVANFGLYQQLLAGLFAAVTAPHLGALSDRIGRKKVLVAASFGSVAMEVITILVGQFPESVSVWWILLGALLDGICGSFTASMALSFAYATDCTPPAQRAAAFGAFHATFFTGIAFGPLLASALMRAFDSVMIVFYLALAGHLFFLSFVAFVLPESLSKDRQQAARDNPKSWLQTLTAYNMFEPLWVLQPRGPGSSAALRRNLLLLAAIDTMMFGVAMGTMPIIIIYAQFRYGWDEIASSMFLSAVNICRVTTLGSDRLDLGIIRASTLFDLIGYIGYALSPTGAGMAASGLIAALGGIGSPTLQSSLTKHLPPSLTGQVLGASALLHALARVVAPLAFNLIYSRTVKIYAGIVFLCLGSIFVIVFILSWLLKPGIYLHEESDAADPTPGQDHPEPYTDREA
;
A
#
# COMPACT_ATOMS: atom_id res chain seq x y z
N MET A 1 64.91 -41.25 26.08
CA MET A 1 65.23 -41.56 24.67
C MET A 1 64.67 -40.39 23.84
N GLN A 2 65.46 -39.46 23.29
CA GLN A 2 66.20 -39.58 22.00
C GLN A 2 65.29 -40.05 20.86
N GLN A 3 65.17 -39.45 19.67
CA GLN A 3 65.84 -38.34 18.95
C GLN A 3 64.78 -37.63 18.05
N ARG A 4 64.94 -36.44 17.44
CA ARG A 4 66.00 -35.40 17.33
C ARG A 4 65.35 -34.04 16.98
N GLN A 5 66.09 -32.93 17.06
CA GLN A 5 65.87 -31.68 16.30
C GLN A 5 67.19 -31.31 15.61
N VAL A 6 67.14 -30.65 14.44
CA VAL A 6 68.30 -29.97 13.83
C VAL A 6 67.84 -28.64 13.23
N PHE A 7 68.42 -27.56 13.75
CA PHE A 7 68.41 -26.20 13.18
C PHE A 7 69.71 -26.00 12.38
N THR A 8 69.67 -25.25 11.28
CA THR A 8 70.86 -24.55 10.73
C THR A 8 70.49 -23.30 9.95
N ALA A 9 71.21 -22.21 10.24
CA ALA A 9 71.39 -20.96 9.49
C ALA A 9 72.73 -20.35 9.98
N PRO A 10 73.27 -19.23 9.45
CA PRO A 10 73.08 -18.57 8.15
C PRO A 10 74.44 -18.34 7.39
N ALA A 11 74.43 -17.74 6.19
CA ALA A 11 75.61 -17.06 5.62
C ALA A 11 75.27 -16.00 4.53
N THR A 12 75.53 -14.73 4.87
CA THR A 12 76.21 -13.65 4.09
C THR A 12 75.86 -13.31 2.63
N SER A 13 75.73 -11.99 2.40
CA SER A 13 75.64 -11.30 1.10
C SER A 13 76.98 -11.17 0.36
N PRO A 14 76.93 -10.69 -0.89
CA PRO A 14 77.80 -9.56 -1.26
C PRO A 14 77.05 -8.43 -2.02
N GLU A 15 77.39 -7.19 -1.69
CA GLU A 15 77.17 -6.02 -2.55
C GLU A 15 78.29 -5.93 -3.61
N LEU A 16 78.07 -5.20 -4.72
CA LEU A 16 78.86 -3.99 -5.08
C LEU A 16 78.45 -3.38 -6.46
N TYR A 17 78.47 -2.04 -6.51
CA TYR A 17 78.56 -1.12 -7.68
C TYR A 17 77.55 -1.18 -8.84
N GLY A 18 77.02 0.01 -9.16
CA GLY A 18 76.46 0.32 -10.48
C GLY A 18 77.37 1.26 -11.29
N ASN A 19 76.93 1.67 -12.48
CA ASN A 19 77.37 2.90 -13.13
C ASN A 19 76.29 3.41 -14.12
N PRO A 20 76.21 4.71 -14.40
CA PRO A 20 75.17 5.32 -15.25
C PRO A 20 75.64 5.51 -16.71
N TYR A 21 74.72 5.76 -17.64
CA TYR A 21 74.78 6.78 -18.72
C TYR A 21 73.52 6.69 -19.62
N PRO A 22 72.99 7.79 -20.21
CA PRO A 22 71.81 7.77 -21.08
C PRO A 22 72.16 7.97 -22.56
N GLN A 23 71.42 7.34 -23.49
CA GLN A 23 71.33 7.68 -24.94
C GLN A 23 70.05 7.04 -25.58
N PRO A 24 69.62 7.43 -26.81
CA PRO A 24 68.21 7.44 -27.21
C PRO A 24 67.89 6.76 -28.56
N GLY A 25 66.60 6.60 -28.85
CA GLY A 25 65.99 6.65 -30.20
C GLY A 25 66.34 5.57 -31.26
N GLY A 26 65.33 4.82 -31.73
CA GLY A 26 65.41 4.09 -33.00
C GLY A 26 64.36 2.97 -33.21
N PRO A 27 63.50 3.02 -34.25
CA PRO A 27 62.78 1.87 -34.82
C PRO A 27 63.59 1.22 -35.97
N PRO A 28 63.13 0.19 -36.74
CA PRO A 28 61.89 -0.59 -36.70
C PRO A 28 62.11 -2.15 -36.79
N GLY A 29 61.04 -2.95 -36.89
CA GLY A 29 61.07 -4.24 -37.62
C GLY A 29 60.55 -5.50 -36.88
N PRO A 30 60.17 -6.59 -37.59
CA PRO A 30 59.25 -7.61 -37.04
C PRO A 30 59.74 -9.09 -37.00
N ALA A 31 58.92 -9.91 -36.31
CA ALA A 31 58.67 -11.36 -36.53
C ALA A 31 59.46 -12.46 -35.76
N SER A 32 58.81 -13.64 -35.72
CA SER A 32 59.16 -14.94 -35.07
C SER A 32 58.99 -15.04 -33.54
N GLY A 33 58.44 -16.13 -32.96
CA GLY A 33 57.71 -17.27 -33.56
C GLY A 33 57.49 -18.47 -32.59
N GLY A 34 56.33 -19.15 -32.68
CA GLY A 34 55.99 -20.40 -31.96
C GLY A 34 55.04 -20.21 -30.76
N LEU A 35 54.05 -21.08 -30.47
CA LEU A 35 53.57 -22.34 -31.06
C LEU A 35 52.01 -22.41 -30.95
N PRO A 36 51.30 -23.31 -31.68
CA PRO A 36 49.87 -23.17 -31.95
C PRO A 36 48.97 -23.77 -30.88
N ASN A 37 47.76 -23.23 -30.74
CA ASN A 37 46.67 -23.86 -30.00
C ASN A 37 45.51 -24.18 -30.95
N ALA A 38 45.17 -25.46 -31.06
CA ALA A 38 44.30 -25.98 -32.11
C ALA A 38 42.83 -26.02 -31.68
N PHE A 39 42.01 -25.06 -32.15
CA PHE A 39 40.56 -25.21 -32.19
C PHE A 39 39.92 -24.33 -33.30
N GLY A 40 39.55 -24.96 -34.42
CA GLY A 40 38.43 -24.50 -35.25
C GLY A 40 38.59 -23.25 -36.14
N SER A 41 39.59 -23.20 -37.02
CA SER A 41 39.60 -22.25 -38.14
C SER A 41 38.66 -22.70 -39.27
N ASN A 42 37.44 -22.18 -39.39
CA ASN A 42 36.65 -22.32 -40.63
C ASN A 42 35.52 -21.28 -40.89
N PHE A 43 35.73 -19.99 -40.61
CA PHE A 43 34.82 -18.91 -41.04
C PHE A 43 35.58 -17.71 -41.62
N GLY A 44 36.14 -17.87 -42.82
CA GLY A 44 36.81 -16.80 -43.58
C GLY A 44 35.83 -15.86 -44.32
N PHE A 45 34.80 -15.36 -43.64
CA PHE A 45 33.69 -14.62 -44.29
C PHE A 45 33.69 -13.11 -44.08
N ILE A 46 34.60 -12.55 -43.25
CA ILE A 46 34.65 -11.12 -42.93
C ILE A 46 36.10 -10.60 -42.91
N ASN A 47 36.63 -10.33 -44.11
CA ASN A 47 37.86 -9.54 -44.30
C ASN A 47 37.58 -8.08 -44.67
N ASP A 48 36.31 -7.64 -44.61
CA ASP A 48 35.91 -6.26 -44.92
C ASP A 48 36.35 -5.31 -43.79
N PRO A 49 37.16 -4.26 -44.09
CA PRO A 49 37.55 -3.24 -43.12
C PRO A 49 36.35 -2.59 -42.41
N THR A 50 35.23 -2.43 -43.12
CA THR A 50 33.98 -1.85 -42.59
C THR A 50 33.37 -2.73 -41.51
N ALA A 51 33.46 -4.05 -41.66
CA ALA A 51 32.94 -5.00 -40.70
C ALA A 51 33.89 -5.24 -39.52
N GLN A 52 35.21 -5.13 -39.71
CA GLN A 52 36.16 -5.04 -38.60
C GLN A 52 35.95 -3.76 -37.78
N MET A 53 35.76 -2.62 -38.45
CA MET A 53 35.41 -1.35 -37.82
C MET A 53 34.05 -1.43 -37.11
N GLY A 54 33.04 -2.06 -37.72
CA GLY A 54 31.75 -2.34 -37.11
C GLY A 54 31.82 -3.24 -35.87
N LEU A 55 32.69 -4.26 -35.88
CA LEU A 55 32.96 -5.09 -34.71
C LEU A 55 33.71 -4.32 -33.61
N GLN A 56 34.60 -3.41 -33.98
CA GLN A 56 35.34 -2.56 -33.05
C GLN A 56 34.45 -1.49 -32.42
N VAL A 57 33.56 -0.87 -33.20
CA VAL A 57 32.48 0.02 -32.72
C VAL A 57 31.49 -0.74 -31.86
N GLY A 58 31.13 -1.98 -32.22
CA GLY A 58 30.33 -2.86 -31.38
C GLY A 58 30.99 -3.15 -30.03
N LYS A 59 32.30 -3.44 -30.01
CA LYS A 59 33.08 -3.61 -28.78
C LYS A 59 33.13 -2.34 -27.93
N THR A 60 33.40 -1.17 -28.52
CA THR A 60 33.44 0.09 -27.75
C THR A 60 32.05 0.53 -27.28
N ALA A 61 30.98 0.29 -28.05
CA ALA A 61 29.61 0.53 -27.61
C ALA A 61 29.20 -0.39 -26.45
N VAL A 62 29.57 -1.68 -26.50
CA VAL A 62 29.35 -2.61 -25.38
C VAL A 62 30.17 -2.21 -24.15
N MET A 63 31.44 -1.81 -24.32
CA MET A 63 32.28 -1.32 -23.21
C MET A 63 31.74 -0.01 -22.60
N ALA A 64 31.30 0.95 -23.42
CA ALA A 64 30.68 2.18 -22.95
C ALA A 64 29.33 1.90 -22.24
N GLY A 65 28.54 0.96 -22.75
CA GLY A 65 27.31 0.49 -22.09
C GLY A 65 27.60 -0.20 -20.75
N GLN A 66 28.65 -1.02 -20.68
CA GLN A 66 29.11 -1.62 -19.41
C GLN A 66 29.56 -0.54 -18.43
N GLN A 67 30.39 0.42 -18.83
CA GLN A 67 30.85 1.51 -17.96
C GLN A 67 29.70 2.40 -17.48
N TYR A 68 28.74 2.73 -18.36
CA TYR A 68 27.55 3.49 -17.96
C TYR A 68 26.67 2.73 -16.97
N MET A 69 26.52 1.40 -17.15
CA MET A 69 25.81 0.54 -16.21
C MET A 69 26.57 0.39 -14.88
N GLU A 70 27.90 0.24 -14.92
CA GLU A 70 28.76 0.13 -13.74
C GLU A 70 28.88 1.45 -12.96
N GLN A 71 28.64 2.62 -13.57
CA GLN A 71 28.57 3.88 -12.85
C GLN A 71 27.16 4.13 -12.26
N ASN A 72 26.10 3.87 -13.02
CA ASN A 72 24.74 4.23 -12.61
C ASN A 72 24.00 3.14 -11.81
N VAL A 73 24.17 1.86 -12.15
CA VAL A 73 23.48 0.74 -11.46
C VAL A 73 24.24 0.33 -10.21
N ASN A 74 25.58 0.29 -10.25
CA ASN A 74 26.43 -0.09 -9.12
C ASN A 74 26.26 0.85 -7.90
N ARG A 75 25.76 2.08 -8.11
CA ARG A 75 25.33 3.04 -7.07
C ARG A 75 24.16 2.53 -6.22
N TYR A 76 23.30 1.67 -6.77
CA TYR A 76 22.09 1.17 -6.12
C TYR A 76 22.13 -0.35 -5.86
N ILE A 77 22.73 -1.14 -6.76
CA ILE A 77 22.86 -2.59 -6.67
C ILE A 77 24.23 -2.99 -7.21
N SER A 78 25.08 -3.59 -6.39
CA SER A 78 26.41 -4.00 -6.84
C SER A 78 26.35 -5.23 -7.76
N VAL A 79 26.71 -5.03 -9.03
CA VAL A 79 26.63 -6.08 -10.07
C VAL A 79 27.47 -7.32 -9.73
N PRO A 80 28.69 -7.20 -9.14
CA PRO A 80 29.45 -8.37 -8.67
C PRO A 80 28.73 -9.16 -7.57
N ALA A 81 28.02 -8.48 -6.66
CA ALA A 81 27.24 -9.16 -5.63
C ALA A 81 26.03 -9.87 -6.24
N LEU A 82 25.35 -9.27 -7.23
CA LEU A 82 24.25 -9.94 -7.93
C LEU A 82 24.72 -11.22 -8.64
N LYS A 83 25.88 -11.16 -9.30
CA LYS A 83 26.51 -12.32 -9.98
C LYS A 83 26.78 -13.50 -9.04
N HIS A 84 26.99 -13.25 -7.74
CA HIS A 84 27.16 -14.30 -6.73
C HIS A 84 25.91 -15.20 -6.63
N TYR A 85 24.71 -14.62 -6.51
CA TYR A 85 23.44 -15.35 -6.30
C TYR A 85 22.93 -16.08 -7.55
N PHE A 86 23.47 -15.76 -8.74
CA PHE A 86 23.15 -16.44 -10.01
C PHE A 86 24.23 -17.43 -10.46
N ASN A 87 25.32 -17.60 -9.71
CA ASN A 87 26.31 -18.65 -9.98
C ASN A 87 25.78 -20.00 -9.48
N VAL A 88 24.92 -20.62 -10.28
CA VAL A 88 24.28 -21.92 -10.04
C VAL A 88 24.67 -22.95 -11.12
N SER A 89 24.50 -24.24 -10.81
CA SER A 89 24.68 -25.34 -11.76
C SER A 89 23.45 -26.25 -11.78
N ASN A 90 23.25 -27.01 -12.86
CA ASN A 90 22.10 -27.93 -12.97
C ASN A 90 22.08 -28.97 -11.83
N SER A 91 23.25 -29.46 -11.42
CA SER A 91 23.38 -30.39 -10.29
C SER A 91 23.09 -29.73 -8.94
N TYR A 92 23.45 -28.46 -8.77
CA TYR A 92 23.02 -27.65 -7.62
C TYR A 92 21.49 -27.52 -7.60
N VAL A 93 20.86 -27.12 -8.72
CA VAL A 93 19.40 -26.87 -8.78
C VAL A 93 18.61 -28.12 -8.36
N VAL A 94 18.94 -29.29 -8.90
CA VAL A 94 18.28 -30.56 -8.50
C VAL A 94 18.47 -30.85 -7.01
N ARG A 95 19.69 -30.72 -6.47
CA ARG A 95 19.97 -30.94 -5.04
C ARG A 95 19.26 -29.93 -4.16
N LYS A 96 19.13 -28.67 -4.60
CA LYS A 96 18.47 -27.59 -3.86
C LYS A 96 16.96 -27.75 -3.85
N LEU A 97 16.35 -28.15 -4.97
CA LEU A 97 14.93 -28.51 -5.02
C LEU A 97 14.61 -29.71 -4.11
N LEU A 98 15.45 -30.75 -4.12
CA LEU A 98 15.33 -31.87 -3.17
C LEU A 98 15.48 -31.43 -1.71
N LEU A 99 16.36 -30.47 -1.42
CA LEU A 99 16.53 -29.88 -0.09
C LEU A 99 15.30 -29.07 0.33
N VAL A 100 14.70 -28.27 -0.55
CA VAL A 100 13.48 -27.49 -0.24
C VAL A 100 12.26 -28.39 -0.02
N LEU A 101 12.14 -29.49 -0.78
CA LEU A 101 11.01 -30.43 -0.67
C LEU A 101 11.18 -31.54 0.40
N PHE A 102 12.42 -31.85 0.79
CA PHE A 102 12.75 -32.88 1.79
C PHE A 102 13.84 -32.44 2.78
N PRO A 103 13.71 -31.27 3.44
CA PRO A 103 14.80 -30.65 4.20
C PRO A 103 15.28 -31.50 5.38
N TRP A 104 14.42 -32.34 5.96
CA TRP A 104 14.76 -33.32 7.00
C TRP A 104 15.91 -34.26 6.63
N ARG A 105 16.16 -34.49 5.33
CA ARG A 105 17.27 -35.34 4.86
C ARG A 105 18.62 -34.62 4.83
N HIS A 106 18.66 -33.29 4.96
CA HIS A 106 19.87 -32.48 4.78
C HIS A 106 20.65 -32.25 6.08
N LYS A 107 21.97 -32.50 6.04
CA LYS A 107 22.98 -32.17 7.07
C LYS A 107 24.34 -32.03 6.37
N PRO A 108 25.21 -31.06 6.71
CA PRO A 108 25.06 -29.98 7.68
C PRO A 108 24.36 -28.72 7.10
N TRP A 109 23.87 -27.85 7.99
CA TRP A 109 23.14 -26.62 7.63
C TRP A 109 23.98 -25.33 7.67
N THR A 110 25.24 -25.43 8.05
CA THR A 110 26.17 -24.30 8.12
C THR A 110 26.60 -23.89 6.71
N ARG A 111 26.57 -22.59 6.42
CA ARG A 111 27.17 -22.06 5.19
C ARG A 111 28.69 -22.17 5.24
N SER A 112 29.29 -22.51 4.11
CA SER A 112 30.73 -22.59 3.95
C SER A 112 31.30 -21.22 3.54
N GLN A 113 32.47 -20.88 4.05
CA GLN A 113 33.15 -19.60 3.80
C GLN A 113 34.51 -19.83 3.16
N SER A 114 34.88 -18.97 2.21
CA SER A 114 36.23 -18.88 1.66
C SER A 114 36.96 -17.69 2.27
N ARG A 115 38.26 -17.89 2.55
CA ARG A 115 39.17 -16.84 3.00
C ARG A 115 39.78 -16.18 1.77
N MET A 116 39.45 -14.91 1.54
CA MET A 116 40.02 -14.13 0.45
C MET A 116 41.04 -13.14 1.00
N THR A 117 42.29 -13.29 0.57
CA THR A 117 43.38 -12.32 0.81
C THR A 117 43.32 -11.26 -0.27
N THR A 118 42.88 -10.05 0.10
CA THR A 118 43.06 -8.87 -0.77
C THR A 118 44.39 -8.22 -0.41
N SER A 119 45.35 -8.30 -1.34
CA SER A 119 46.61 -7.57 -1.30
C SER A 119 46.46 -6.26 -2.07
N SER A 120 46.49 -5.13 -1.36
CA SER A 120 46.73 -3.83 -2.00
C SER A 120 48.20 -3.71 -2.40
N THR A 121 48.45 -3.31 -3.63
CA THR A 121 49.77 -2.80 -4.06
C THR A 121 49.66 -1.31 -4.23
N ASP A 122 50.44 -0.54 -3.48
CA ASP A 122 50.52 0.90 -3.68
C ASP A 122 51.20 1.23 -5.02
N ALA A 123 51.03 2.46 -5.50
CA ALA A 123 51.56 2.92 -6.80
C ALA A 123 53.10 2.86 -6.91
N SER A 124 53.80 2.60 -5.80
CA SER A 124 55.25 2.36 -5.70
C SER A 124 55.67 0.89 -5.87
N GLY A 125 54.72 -0.03 -6.08
CA GLY A 125 55.00 -1.47 -6.24
C GLY A 125 55.26 -2.24 -4.94
N GLN A 126 55.08 -1.61 -3.77
CA GLN A 126 55.13 -2.29 -2.48
C GLN A 126 53.74 -2.87 -2.12
N MET A 127 53.72 -4.10 -1.61
CA MET A 127 52.50 -4.73 -1.08
C MET A 127 52.18 -4.16 0.31
N SER A 128 51.04 -3.48 0.43
CA SER A 128 50.55 -2.95 1.71
C SER A 128 49.35 -3.78 2.21
N GLN A 129 49.55 -4.34 3.40
CA GLN A 129 48.54 -4.93 4.30
C GLN A 129 47.63 -6.04 3.72
N GLU A 130 47.90 -7.30 4.09
CA GLU A 130 46.97 -8.41 3.83
C GLU A 130 45.66 -8.24 4.59
N GLN A 131 44.61 -7.74 3.93
CA GLN A 131 43.28 -7.70 4.51
C GLN A 131 42.55 -9.04 4.24
N TYR A 132 42.31 -9.78 5.32
CA TYR A 132 41.59 -11.05 5.29
C TYR A 132 40.07 -10.80 5.33
N SER A 133 39.36 -11.11 4.24
CA SER A 133 37.89 -11.11 4.20
C SER A 133 37.33 -12.53 4.15
N PHE A 134 36.23 -12.75 4.88
CA PHE A 134 35.51 -14.03 4.89
C PHE A 134 34.21 -13.87 4.10
N ASN A 135 34.20 -14.38 2.87
CA ASN A 135 33.00 -14.38 2.03
C ASN A 135 32.36 -15.77 2.03
N TYR A 136 31.03 -15.84 2.03
CA TYR A 136 30.32 -17.10 1.80
C TYR A 136 30.64 -17.63 0.40
N LEU A 137 30.62 -18.96 0.25
CA LEU A 137 30.77 -19.59 -1.06
C LEU A 137 29.49 -19.38 -1.91
N PRO A 138 29.63 -19.25 -3.24
CA PRO A 138 28.49 -19.08 -4.13
C PRO A 138 27.64 -20.36 -4.16
N PRO A 139 26.35 -20.27 -4.58
CA PRO A 139 25.43 -21.40 -4.64
C PRO A 139 26.01 -22.66 -5.31
N ARG A 140 26.68 -22.51 -6.45
CA ARG A 140 27.37 -23.59 -7.17
C ARG A 140 28.25 -24.49 -6.28
N ASP A 141 28.90 -23.89 -5.28
CA ASP A 141 29.92 -24.54 -4.44
C ASP A 141 29.42 -24.82 -3.01
N ASP A 142 28.38 -24.14 -2.53
CA ASP A 142 27.71 -24.42 -1.24
C ASP A 142 26.18 -24.52 -1.37
N LEU A 143 25.65 -25.72 -1.10
CA LEU A 143 24.21 -26.01 -1.12
C LEU A 143 23.41 -25.19 -0.08
N ASN A 144 24.03 -24.72 1.00
CA ASN A 144 23.38 -23.88 2.01
C ASN A 144 23.31 -22.39 1.62
N SER A 145 24.11 -21.96 0.63
CA SER A 145 24.13 -20.59 0.13
C SER A 145 22.83 -20.26 -0.62
N PRO A 146 22.22 -19.07 -0.43
CA PRO A 146 20.98 -18.70 -1.11
C PRO A 146 21.22 -18.33 -2.59
N ASP A 147 20.28 -18.70 -3.45
CA ASP A 147 20.30 -18.39 -4.88
C ASP A 147 19.06 -17.59 -5.28
N MET A 148 19.19 -16.75 -6.31
CA MET A 148 18.07 -15.99 -6.90
C MET A 148 17.45 -16.71 -8.10
N TYR A 149 18.10 -17.75 -8.62
CA TYR A 149 17.67 -18.46 -9.81
C TYR A 149 16.39 -19.28 -9.58
N ILE A 150 16.36 -20.13 -8.55
CA ILE A 150 15.20 -20.96 -8.22
C ILE A 150 14.00 -20.10 -7.81
N PRO A 151 14.13 -19.08 -6.93
CA PRO A 151 13.09 -18.09 -6.67
C PRO A 151 12.42 -17.50 -7.91
N ILE A 152 13.21 -16.97 -8.86
CA ILE A 152 12.69 -16.30 -10.05
C ILE A 152 12.04 -17.30 -11.01
N MET A 153 12.68 -18.45 -11.25
CA MET A 153 12.12 -19.48 -12.12
C MET A 153 10.84 -20.06 -11.52
N ALA A 154 10.79 -20.35 -10.22
CA ALA A 154 9.59 -20.82 -9.54
C ALA A 154 8.46 -19.76 -9.54
N PHE A 155 8.77 -18.47 -9.43
CA PHE A 155 7.77 -17.40 -9.57
C PHE A 155 7.12 -17.42 -10.96
N ILE A 156 7.92 -17.49 -12.03
CA ILE A 156 7.44 -17.56 -13.42
C ILE A 156 6.66 -18.86 -13.66
N THR A 157 7.20 -20.00 -13.23
CA THR A 157 6.53 -21.31 -13.35
C THR A 157 5.21 -21.35 -12.59
N TYR A 158 5.10 -20.72 -11.42
CA TYR A 158 3.85 -20.62 -10.68
C TYR A 158 2.77 -19.86 -11.47
N ILE A 159 3.11 -18.71 -12.06
CA ILE A 159 2.18 -17.91 -12.87
C ILE A 159 1.70 -18.70 -14.10
N LEU A 160 2.62 -19.36 -14.81
CA LEU A 160 2.30 -20.16 -16.00
C LEU A 160 1.50 -21.42 -15.64
N LEU A 161 1.88 -22.15 -14.58
CA LEU A 161 1.14 -23.34 -14.15
C LEU A 161 -0.28 -22.97 -13.71
N SER A 162 -0.46 -21.90 -12.94
CA SER A 162 -1.78 -21.47 -12.47
C SER A 162 -2.72 -21.10 -13.61
N THR A 163 -2.21 -20.42 -14.65
CA THR A 163 -3.02 -20.08 -15.84
C THR A 163 -3.27 -21.28 -16.76
N VAL A 164 -2.31 -22.21 -16.89
CA VAL A 164 -2.52 -23.48 -17.61
C VAL A 164 -3.57 -24.35 -16.92
N LEU A 165 -3.52 -24.50 -15.60
CA LEU A 165 -4.52 -25.24 -14.83
C LEU A 165 -5.92 -24.60 -14.96
N ALA A 166 -6.02 -23.27 -14.89
CA ALA A 166 -7.27 -22.56 -15.19
C ALA A 166 -7.77 -22.79 -16.63
N GLY A 167 -6.86 -22.91 -17.60
CA GLY A 167 -7.20 -23.26 -18.99
C GLY A 167 -7.69 -24.69 -19.17
N MET A 168 -7.03 -25.67 -18.53
CA MET A 168 -7.46 -27.07 -18.55
C MET A 168 -8.86 -27.29 -17.97
N ARG A 169 -9.29 -26.41 -17.05
CA ARG A 169 -10.64 -26.42 -16.46
C ARG A 169 -11.68 -25.61 -17.25
N GLY A 170 -11.31 -25.03 -18.39
CA GLY A 170 -12.19 -24.20 -19.22
C GLY A 170 -12.52 -22.83 -18.63
N SER A 171 -11.69 -22.31 -17.71
CA SER A 171 -11.88 -21.02 -17.05
C SER A 171 -10.76 -20.02 -17.31
N PHE A 172 -10.02 -20.16 -18.42
CA PHE A 172 -8.99 -19.20 -18.82
C PHE A 172 -9.59 -17.83 -19.14
N ARG A 173 -8.96 -16.78 -18.62
CA ARG A 173 -9.16 -15.39 -19.04
C ARG A 173 -7.79 -14.72 -19.10
N PRO A 174 -7.49 -13.84 -20.08
CA PRO A 174 -6.17 -13.22 -20.20
C PRO A 174 -5.79 -12.38 -18.97
N GLU A 175 -6.77 -11.83 -18.24
CA GLU A 175 -6.56 -11.06 -17.02
C GLU A 175 -6.02 -11.92 -15.86
N LEU A 176 -6.24 -13.24 -15.87
CA LEU A 176 -5.72 -14.14 -14.82
C LEU A 176 -4.19 -14.14 -14.77
N LEU A 177 -3.52 -13.97 -15.91
CA LEU A 177 -2.06 -13.88 -15.94
C LEU A 177 -1.58 -12.66 -15.16
N GLY A 178 -2.23 -11.51 -15.38
CA GLY A 178 -1.92 -10.25 -14.71
C GLY A 178 -2.29 -10.25 -13.23
N SER A 179 -3.48 -10.74 -12.87
CA SER A 179 -3.93 -10.80 -11.47
C SER A 179 -3.11 -11.82 -10.66
N THR A 180 -2.83 -13.01 -11.19
CA THR A 180 -1.96 -14.00 -10.50
C THR A 180 -0.55 -13.45 -10.30
N ALA A 181 0.04 -12.79 -11.31
CA ALA A 181 1.34 -12.16 -11.17
C ALA A 181 1.34 -11.02 -10.15
N SER A 182 0.30 -10.17 -10.16
CA SER A 182 0.17 -9.04 -9.22
C SER A 182 -0.03 -9.50 -7.78
N THR A 183 -0.86 -10.53 -7.55
CA THR A 183 -1.05 -11.13 -6.22
C THR A 183 0.24 -11.78 -5.71
N ALA A 184 0.93 -12.55 -6.56
CA ALA A 184 2.19 -13.19 -6.18
C ALA A 184 3.30 -12.18 -5.87
N LEU A 185 3.42 -11.12 -6.68
CA LEU A 185 4.35 -10.02 -6.45
C LEU A 185 3.99 -9.25 -5.17
N GLY A 186 2.70 -8.97 -4.95
CA GLY A 186 2.19 -8.32 -3.75
C GLY A 186 2.52 -9.09 -2.47
N VAL A 187 2.35 -10.42 -2.47
CA VAL A 187 2.75 -11.30 -1.36
C VAL A 187 4.27 -11.20 -1.09
N VAL A 188 5.11 -11.28 -2.13
CA VAL A 188 6.57 -11.18 -1.98
C VAL A 188 7.01 -9.80 -1.47
N LEU A 189 6.45 -8.72 -2.00
CA LEU A 189 6.76 -7.35 -1.57
C LEU A 189 6.33 -7.10 -0.13
N PHE A 190 5.12 -7.53 0.25
CA PHE A 190 4.62 -7.42 1.61
C PHE A 190 5.46 -8.24 2.60
N GLU A 191 5.88 -9.44 2.22
CA GLU A 191 6.80 -10.29 3.00
C GLU A 191 8.17 -9.63 3.23
N ILE A 192 8.75 -9.02 2.19
CA ILE A 192 10.01 -8.26 2.30
C ILE A 192 9.85 -7.05 3.24
N VAL A 193 8.73 -6.33 3.18
CA VAL A 193 8.43 -5.22 4.10
C VAL A 193 8.30 -5.71 5.54
N VAL A 194 7.54 -6.78 5.78
CA VAL A 194 7.39 -7.40 7.12
C VAL A 194 8.74 -7.84 7.68
N LEU A 195 9.58 -8.49 6.87
CA LEU A 195 10.94 -8.89 7.25
C LEU A 195 11.82 -7.67 7.59
N LYS A 196 11.83 -6.64 6.75
CA LYS A 196 12.66 -5.45 6.96
C LYS A 196 12.23 -4.65 8.20
N THR A 197 10.92 -4.44 8.39
CA THR A 197 10.40 -3.79 9.60
C THR A 197 10.73 -4.62 10.85
N ALA A 198 10.58 -5.95 10.81
CA ALA A 198 10.96 -6.81 11.93
C ALA A 198 12.47 -6.78 12.24
N MET A 199 13.32 -6.75 11.22
CA MET A 199 14.78 -6.64 11.40
C MET A 199 15.20 -5.29 11.98
N TYR A 200 14.55 -4.20 11.56
CA TYR A 200 14.71 -2.87 12.16
C TYR A 200 14.32 -2.89 13.64
N LEU A 201 13.13 -3.42 13.97
CA LEU A 201 12.64 -3.56 15.36
C LEU A 201 13.50 -4.50 16.23
N LEU A 202 14.19 -5.47 15.64
CA LEU A 202 15.10 -6.39 16.32
C LEU A 202 16.57 -5.92 16.31
N SER A 203 16.83 -4.73 15.78
CA SER A 203 18.16 -4.11 15.62
C SER A 203 19.17 -5.05 14.94
N ILE A 204 18.79 -5.60 13.78
CA ILE A 204 19.65 -6.45 12.94
C ILE A 204 20.14 -5.60 11.75
N SER A 205 21.40 -5.17 11.82
CA SER A 205 22.07 -4.34 10.80
C SER A 205 23.20 -5.11 10.14
N ASN A 206 22.99 -5.55 8.90
CA ASN A 206 24.02 -6.10 8.00
C ASN A 206 23.59 -5.82 6.56
N GLU A 207 24.46 -5.20 5.76
CA GLU A 207 24.10 -4.71 4.43
C GLU A 207 23.83 -5.85 3.42
N SER A 208 24.55 -6.97 3.56
CA SER A 208 24.42 -8.15 2.70
C SER A 208 23.06 -8.87 2.81
N GLN A 209 22.25 -8.56 3.82
CA GLN A 209 21.04 -9.33 4.13
C GLN A 209 19.85 -9.05 3.21
N LEU A 210 19.81 -7.93 2.48
CA LEU A 210 18.66 -7.62 1.61
C LEU A 210 18.46 -8.72 0.55
N ILE A 211 19.52 -9.12 -0.15
CA ILE A 211 19.43 -10.06 -1.27
C ILE A 211 19.18 -11.48 -0.74
N ASP A 212 19.81 -11.87 0.38
CA ASP A 212 19.50 -13.09 1.13
C ASP A 212 18.00 -13.23 1.43
N LEU A 213 17.34 -12.18 1.93
CA LEU A 213 15.92 -12.20 2.30
C LEU A 213 15.02 -12.36 1.06
N VAL A 214 15.34 -11.66 -0.03
CA VAL A 214 14.61 -11.76 -1.32
C VAL A 214 14.73 -13.18 -1.87
N ALA A 215 15.94 -13.75 -1.87
CA ALA A 215 16.18 -15.14 -2.28
C ALA A 215 15.37 -16.13 -1.42
N TYR A 216 15.43 -16.01 -0.08
CA TYR A 216 14.71 -16.93 0.79
C TYR A 216 13.18 -16.83 0.66
N SER A 217 12.64 -15.63 0.45
CA SER A 217 11.19 -15.44 0.27
C SER A 217 10.63 -16.18 -0.95
N GLY A 218 11.42 -16.36 -2.02
CA GLY A 218 10.95 -16.99 -3.25
C GLY A 218 10.88 -18.51 -3.23
N TYR A 219 11.59 -19.22 -2.34
CA TYR A 219 11.57 -20.70 -2.34
C TYR A 219 10.17 -21.28 -2.06
N LYS A 220 9.26 -20.54 -1.40
CA LYS A 220 7.88 -20.98 -1.16
C LYS A 220 7.14 -21.36 -2.44
N PHE A 221 7.44 -20.72 -3.57
CA PHE A 221 6.81 -21.03 -4.86
C PHE A 221 7.08 -22.47 -5.32
N VAL A 222 8.19 -23.09 -4.92
CA VAL A 222 8.47 -24.52 -5.19
C VAL A 222 7.43 -25.41 -4.50
N GLY A 223 7.10 -25.12 -3.23
CA GLY A 223 6.07 -25.85 -2.49
C GLY A 223 4.66 -25.62 -3.01
N VAL A 224 4.35 -24.38 -3.41
CA VAL A 224 3.07 -24.00 -4.04
C VAL A 224 2.88 -24.73 -5.38
N ILE A 225 3.89 -24.72 -6.27
CA ILE A 225 3.88 -25.45 -7.55
C ILE A 225 3.60 -26.94 -7.34
N VAL A 226 4.34 -27.58 -6.43
CA VAL A 226 4.17 -29.01 -6.14
C VAL A 226 2.78 -29.30 -5.57
N THR A 227 2.23 -28.41 -4.75
CA THR A 227 0.86 -28.54 -4.23
C THR A 227 -0.17 -28.46 -5.35
N LEU A 228 -0.11 -27.44 -6.20
CA LEU A 228 -1.06 -27.25 -7.32
C LEU A 228 -0.99 -28.44 -8.29
N PHE A 229 0.22 -28.85 -8.68
CA PHE A 229 0.44 -29.92 -9.64
C PHE A 229 -0.02 -31.30 -9.11
N LEU A 230 0.37 -31.66 -7.88
CA LEU A 230 -0.02 -32.96 -7.29
C LEU A 230 -1.50 -33.01 -6.91
N ALA A 231 -2.08 -31.90 -6.44
CA ALA A 231 -3.51 -31.81 -6.19
C ALA A 231 -4.30 -32.05 -7.48
N GLU A 232 -3.93 -31.42 -8.60
CA GLU A 232 -4.62 -31.63 -9.87
C GLU A 232 -4.46 -33.07 -10.37
N LEU A 233 -3.24 -33.61 -10.35
CA LEU A 233 -2.91 -34.95 -10.84
C LEU A 233 -3.68 -36.06 -10.09
N VAL A 234 -3.78 -35.94 -8.76
CA VAL A 234 -4.43 -36.97 -7.92
C VAL A 234 -5.95 -36.83 -7.91
N THR A 235 -6.49 -35.64 -8.17
CA THR A 235 -7.92 -35.35 -7.98
C THR A 235 -8.70 -35.20 -9.28
N GLY A 236 -8.02 -35.23 -10.43
CA GLY A 236 -8.62 -35.24 -11.76
C GLY A 236 -9.30 -33.93 -12.12
N GLY A 237 -8.66 -32.79 -11.86
CA GLY A 237 -9.21 -31.46 -12.18
C GLY A 237 -10.06 -30.81 -11.08
N ARG A 238 -10.04 -31.35 -9.85
CA ARG A 238 -10.82 -30.83 -8.70
C ARG A 238 -10.03 -29.87 -7.80
N GLY A 239 -8.81 -29.50 -8.19
CA GLY A 239 -8.01 -28.47 -7.54
C GLY A 239 -7.56 -28.76 -6.11
N THR A 240 -7.23 -27.70 -5.37
CA THR A 240 -6.63 -27.79 -4.03
C THR A 240 -7.63 -27.99 -2.88
N ASN A 241 -8.92 -27.71 -3.09
CA ASN A 241 -9.95 -27.68 -2.03
C ASN A 241 -10.46 -29.05 -1.56
N ASN A 242 -9.67 -30.12 -1.69
CA ASN A 242 -10.01 -31.48 -1.27
C ASN A 242 -8.94 -32.04 -0.33
N TRP A 243 -9.21 -33.21 0.27
CA TRP A 243 -8.33 -33.81 1.27
C TRP A 243 -6.91 -34.06 0.76
N ALA A 244 -6.74 -34.45 -0.51
CA ALA A 244 -5.42 -34.69 -1.10
C ALA A 244 -4.65 -33.38 -1.31
N GLY A 245 -5.32 -32.33 -1.81
CA GLY A 245 -4.76 -30.98 -1.91
C GLY A 245 -4.31 -30.43 -0.56
N TRP A 246 -5.13 -30.61 0.50
CA TRP A 246 -4.76 -30.24 1.87
C TRP A 246 -3.57 -31.05 2.41
N VAL A 247 -3.46 -32.35 2.11
CA VAL A 247 -2.30 -33.18 2.50
C VAL A 247 -1.02 -32.69 1.82
N PHE A 248 -1.04 -32.43 0.51
CA PHE A 248 0.12 -31.89 -0.20
C PHE A 248 0.47 -30.46 0.25
N PHE A 249 -0.53 -29.63 0.51
CA PHE A 249 -0.34 -28.29 1.05
C PHE A 249 0.35 -28.32 2.42
N LEU A 250 -0.17 -29.09 3.38
CA LEU A 250 0.40 -29.19 4.72
C LEU A 250 1.81 -29.77 4.71
N TYR A 251 2.09 -30.75 3.83
CA TYR A 251 3.43 -31.28 3.64
C TYR A 251 4.42 -30.23 3.12
N THR A 252 4.08 -29.53 2.02
CA THR A 252 4.99 -28.56 1.40
C THR A 252 5.15 -27.29 2.24
N TRP A 253 4.10 -26.86 2.93
CA TRP A 253 4.17 -25.80 3.93
C TRP A 253 5.14 -26.18 5.06
N TYR A 254 4.99 -27.35 5.66
CA TYR A 254 5.86 -27.79 6.75
C TYR A 254 7.32 -27.96 6.29
N ALA A 255 7.54 -28.41 5.04
CA ALA A 255 8.86 -28.46 4.42
C ALA A 255 9.48 -27.06 4.28
N ASN A 256 8.75 -26.11 3.66
CA ASN A 256 9.22 -24.73 3.50
C ASN A 256 9.47 -24.04 4.85
N ALA A 257 8.58 -24.24 5.82
CA ALA A 257 8.73 -23.72 7.18
C ALA A 257 10.00 -24.25 7.87
N PHE A 258 10.23 -25.57 7.82
CA PHE A 258 11.43 -26.18 8.40
C PHE A 258 12.71 -25.73 7.67
N PHE A 259 12.69 -25.65 6.34
CA PHE A 259 13.79 -25.13 5.54
C PHE A 259 14.16 -23.69 5.94
N LEU A 260 13.17 -22.78 5.98
CA LEU A 260 13.39 -21.39 6.36
C LEU A 260 13.86 -21.24 7.82
N LEU A 261 13.29 -22.01 8.76
CA LEU A 261 13.73 -22.04 10.16
C LEU A 261 15.23 -22.39 10.30
N ARG A 262 15.73 -23.27 9.43
CA ARG A 262 17.12 -23.74 9.46
C ARG A 262 18.08 -22.83 8.68
N SER A 263 17.69 -22.38 7.49
CA SER A 263 18.54 -21.55 6.62
C SER A 263 18.57 -20.08 7.02
N LEU A 264 17.42 -19.49 7.39
CA LEU A 264 17.32 -18.07 7.74
C LEU A 264 17.87 -17.77 9.15
N LYS A 265 18.13 -18.81 9.95
CA LYS A 265 18.77 -18.72 11.27
C LYS A 265 20.04 -17.86 11.23
N TYR A 266 20.94 -18.11 10.28
CA TYR A 266 22.24 -17.41 10.21
C TYR A 266 22.10 -15.94 9.76
N VAL A 267 20.99 -15.58 9.13
CA VAL A 267 20.67 -14.20 8.75
C VAL A 267 20.11 -13.43 9.96
N LEU A 268 19.13 -14.00 10.66
CA LEU A 268 18.46 -13.32 11.78
C LEU A 268 19.19 -13.45 13.14
N LEU A 269 20.10 -14.40 13.26
CA LEU A 269 20.93 -14.66 14.44
C LEU A 269 22.41 -14.76 14.00
N PRO A 270 23.05 -13.66 13.57
CA PRO A 270 24.47 -13.66 13.25
C PRO A 270 25.30 -14.02 14.49
N ASP A 271 26.26 -14.94 14.32
CA ASP A 271 27.19 -15.32 15.39
C ASP A 271 28.29 -14.25 15.55
N SER A 272 28.47 -13.76 16.78
CA SER A 272 29.36 -12.63 17.13
C SER A 272 30.86 -12.90 16.95
N SER A 273 31.24 -14.09 16.46
CA SER A 273 32.64 -14.54 16.33
C SER A 273 33.39 -13.95 15.15
N ASN A 274 32.69 -13.30 14.21
CA ASN A 274 33.21 -13.00 12.88
C ASN A 274 33.50 -11.51 12.63
N ASP A 275 33.39 -10.66 13.65
CA ASP A 275 33.76 -9.24 13.55
C ASP A 275 35.26 -9.06 13.82
N PRO A 276 36.06 -8.60 12.84
CA PRO A 276 37.50 -8.40 13.03
C PRO A 276 37.84 -7.29 14.03
N THR A 277 36.93 -6.34 14.30
CA THR A 277 37.13 -5.27 15.28
C THR A 277 37.00 -5.76 16.72
N LEU A 278 36.26 -6.85 16.95
CA LEU A 278 35.97 -7.40 18.29
C LEU A 278 37.06 -8.32 18.86
N ARG A 279 38.20 -8.49 18.17
CA ARG A 279 39.37 -9.20 18.75
C ARG A 279 40.09 -8.39 19.84
N ALA A 280 39.77 -7.10 19.98
CA ALA A 280 40.25 -6.26 21.07
C ALA A 280 39.30 -6.28 22.29
N GLY A 281 39.41 -7.32 23.13
CA GLY A 281 39.12 -7.23 24.57
C GLY A 281 37.66 -7.14 25.07
N ALA A 282 36.64 -6.90 24.24
CA ALA A 282 35.25 -6.71 24.70
C ALA A 282 34.26 -7.71 24.07
N SER A 283 33.99 -8.82 24.76
CA SER A 283 32.96 -9.79 24.35
C SER A 283 31.53 -9.28 24.61
N TYR A 284 30.99 -8.49 23.69
CA TYR A 284 29.56 -8.13 23.70
C TYR A 284 28.69 -9.35 23.40
N THR A 285 28.35 -10.12 24.44
CA THR A 285 27.33 -11.17 24.32
C THR A 285 25.97 -10.53 24.02
N VAL A 286 25.37 -10.86 22.88
CA VAL A 286 23.99 -10.44 22.56
C VAL A 286 23.09 -10.91 23.70
N ALA A 287 22.42 -9.96 24.35
CA ALA A 287 21.62 -10.24 25.55
C ALA A 287 20.67 -11.42 25.31
N ARG A 288 20.63 -12.38 26.25
CA ARG A 288 19.88 -13.64 26.12
C ARG A 288 18.41 -13.41 25.69
N ALA A 289 17.78 -12.35 26.22
CA ALA A 289 16.43 -11.92 25.85
C ALA A 289 16.31 -11.47 24.38
N GLN A 290 17.29 -10.77 23.82
CA GLN A 290 17.29 -10.33 22.42
C GLN A 290 17.48 -11.52 21.47
N LYS A 291 18.39 -12.46 21.80
CA LYS A 291 18.55 -13.74 21.07
C LYS A 291 17.26 -14.56 21.08
N GLN A 292 16.58 -14.62 22.22
CA GLN A 292 15.29 -15.29 22.39
C GLN A 292 14.17 -14.62 21.56
N ARG A 293 14.03 -13.28 21.59
CA ARG A 293 13.07 -12.53 20.74
C ARG A 293 13.28 -12.80 19.25
N ARG A 294 14.53 -12.74 18.77
CA ARG A 294 14.89 -13.06 17.37
C ARG A 294 14.55 -14.50 16.99
N THR A 295 14.71 -15.45 17.92
CA THR A 295 14.37 -16.86 17.70
C THR A 295 12.85 -17.09 17.63
N TYR A 296 12.07 -16.45 18.50
CA TYR A 296 10.60 -16.49 18.41
C TYR A 296 10.08 -15.83 17.13
N PHE A 297 10.64 -14.68 16.72
CA PHE A 297 10.29 -14.05 15.46
C PHE A 297 10.54 -14.98 14.27
N LEU A 298 11.72 -15.61 14.18
CA LEU A 298 12.04 -16.58 13.13
C LEU A 298 11.05 -17.76 13.11
N ALA A 299 10.64 -18.29 14.27
CA ALA A 299 9.65 -19.36 14.35
C ALA A 299 8.25 -18.92 13.91
N ILE A 300 7.77 -17.76 14.38
CA ILE A 300 6.48 -17.17 13.98
C ILE A 300 6.46 -16.90 12.47
N TYR A 301 7.54 -16.34 11.93
CA TYR A 301 7.70 -16.10 10.51
C TYR A 301 7.66 -17.41 9.71
N ALA A 302 8.53 -18.37 10.06
CA ALA A 302 8.68 -19.61 9.30
C ALA A 302 7.42 -20.48 9.29
N PHE A 303 6.66 -20.54 10.40
CA PHE A 303 5.45 -21.36 10.48
C PHE A 303 4.17 -20.57 10.18
N LEU A 304 3.86 -19.50 10.94
CA LEU A 304 2.56 -18.83 10.86
C LEU A 304 2.45 -17.89 9.65
N ILE A 305 3.47 -17.06 9.41
CA ILE A 305 3.42 -16.09 8.30
C ILE A 305 3.50 -16.82 6.95
N GLN A 306 4.38 -17.81 6.81
CA GLN A 306 4.46 -18.64 5.61
C GLN A 306 3.21 -19.51 5.39
N LEU A 307 2.49 -19.94 6.43
CA LEU A 307 1.20 -20.62 6.27
C LEU A 307 0.21 -19.72 5.54
N SER A 308 0.06 -18.48 6.01
CA SER A 308 -0.83 -17.49 5.41
C SER A 308 -0.46 -17.18 3.97
N PHE A 309 0.81 -16.93 3.67
CA PHE A 309 1.26 -16.61 2.32
C PHE A 309 1.15 -17.80 1.36
N MET A 310 1.55 -19.00 1.77
CA MET A 310 1.38 -20.18 0.93
C MET A 310 -0.10 -20.50 0.71
N TRP A 311 -0.96 -20.32 1.71
CA TRP A 311 -2.41 -20.51 1.58
C TRP A 311 -3.05 -19.53 0.61
N VAL A 312 -2.67 -18.25 0.64
CA VAL A 312 -3.13 -17.25 -0.35
C VAL A 312 -2.69 -17.62 -1.77
N LEU A 313 -1.51 -18.22 -1.93
CA LEU A 313 -0.98 -18.64 -3.24
C LEU A 313 -1.53 -20.01 -3.73
N THR A 314 -2.03 -20.87 -2.85
CA THR A 314 -2.68 -22.16 -3.23
C THR A 314 -4.20 -22.10 -3.24
N ARG A 315 -4.79 -21.02 -2.72
CA ARG A 315 -6.23 -20.77 -2.75
C ARG A 315 -6.66 -20.43 -4.17
N GLU A 316 -7.31 -21.39 -4.79
CA GLU A 316 -8.06 -21.16 -6.00
C GLU A 316 -9.27 -20.27 -5.69
N GLU A 317 -9.44 -19.16 -6.42
CA GLU A 317 -10.74 -18.48 -6.43
C GLU A 317 -11.77 -19.45 -7.03
N PRO A 318 -12.92 -19.66 -6.37
CA PRO A 318 -13.97 -20.47 -6.95
C PRO A 318 -14.43 -19.77 -8.23
N ALA A 319 -14.18 -20.39 -9.38
CA ALA A 319 -14.66 -19.90 -10.66
C ALA A 319 -16.16 -19.62 -10.54
N SER A 320 -16.55 -18.36 -10.78
CA SER A 320 -17.92 -17.87 -10.64
C SER A 320 -18.82 -18.38 -11.77
N ARG A 321 -19.01 -19.71 -11.81
CA ARG A 321 -20.19 -20.34 -12.41
C ARG A 321 -21.41 -19.80 -11.65
N THR A 322 -22.45 -19.43 -12.40
CA THR A 322 -23.60 -18.62 -11.92
C THR A 322 -23.13 -17.26 -11.36
N VAL A 323 -23.36 -16.13 -12.02
CA VAL A 323 -24.67 -15.64 -12.49
C VAL A 323 -24.67 -15.03 -13.90
N VAL A 324 -23.52 -14.56 -14.42
CA VAL A 324 -23.47 -13.75 -15.67
C VAL A 324 -24.00 -14.50 -16.90
N ASN A 325 -23.59 -15.75 -17.11
CA ASN A 325 -23.97 -16.55 -18.30
C ASN A 325 -25.35 -17.25 -18.18
N LYS A 326 -26.20 -16.86 -17.21
CA LYS A 326 -27.62 -17.25 -17.19
C LYS A 326 -28.58 -16.05 -17.29
N LEU A 327 -28.06 -14.82 -17.16
CA LEU A 327 -28.84 -13.60 -17.35
C LEU A 327 -28.79 -13.08 -18.78
N SER A 328 -27.77 -13.41 -19.57
CA SER A 328 -27.68 -13.03 -20.99
C SER A 328 -28.81 -13.59 -21.85
N ASP A 329 -29.35 -14.75 -21.47
CA ASP A 329 -30.25 -15.56 -22.31
C ASP A 329 -31.69 -15.61 -21.73
N SER A 330 -31.98 -14.82 -20.70
CA SER A 330 -33.31 -14.76 -20.09
C SER A 330 -34.16 -13.67 -20.77
N PRO A 331 -35.32 -14.00 -21.39
CA PRO A 331 -36.16 -13.02 -22.10
C PRO A 331 -36.72 -11.91 -21.19
N LEU A 332 -36.71 -12.12 -19.87
CA LEU A 332 -37.00 -11.09 -18.86
C LEU A 332 -36.06 -9.87 -18.92
N ILE A 333 -34.79 -10.00 -19.37
CA ILE A 333 -33.92 -8.82 -19.52
C ILE A 333 -34.26 -8.01 -20.77
N VAL A 334 -34.82 -8.63 -21.83
CA VAL A 334 -35.34 -7.88 -22.98
C VAL A 334 -36.55 -7.06 -22.54
N ALA A 335 -37.50 -7.66 -21.83
CA ALA A 335 -38.66 -6.95 -21.27
C ALA A 335 -38.28 -5.88 -20.22
N ALA A 336 -37.24 -6.10 -19.41
CA ALA A 336 -36.72 -5.10 -18.48
C ALA A 336 -35.90 -3.99 -19.15
N ALA A 337 -35.34 -4.25 -20.35
CA ALA A 337 -34.75 -3.22 -21.20
C ALA A 337 -35.84 -2.37 -21.89
N ASP A 338 -36.95 -2.97 -22.29
CA ASP A 338 -38.14 -2.25 -22.82
C ASP A 338 -38.85 -1.40 -21.75
N GLY A 339 -38.60 -1.66 -20.46
CA GLY A 339 -39.02 -0.80 -19.34
C GLY A 339 -38.07 0.37 -19.05
N LYS A 340 -36.95 0.48 -19.76
CA LYS A 340 -35.96 1.55 -19.62
C LYS A 340 -36.34 2.69 -20.57
N GLY A 341 -36.68 3.86 -20.03
CA GLY A 341 -37.10 5.01 -20.87
C GLY A 341 -36.07 5.35 -21.95
N ASP A 342 -36.56 5.68 -23.16
CA ASP A 342 -35.81 5.76 -24.42
C ASP A 342 -34.50 6.59 -24.38
N ASP A 343 -34.40 7.58 -23.48
CA ASP A 343 -33.19 8.42 -23.31
C ASP A 343 -31.95 7.63 -22.86
N ASP A 344 -32.14 6.61 -22.02
CA ASP A 344 -31.05 5.93 -21.30
C ASP A 344 -30.42 4.79 -22.13
N THR A 345 -31.07 4.40 -23.23
CA THR A 345 -30.53 3.55 -24.32
C THR A 345 -29.89 4.41 -25.42
N ALA A 346 -30.51 5.55 -25.77
CA ALA A 346 -29.95 6.49 -26.75
C ALA A 346 -28.60 7.09 -26.32
N ALA A 347 -28.41 7.39 -25.03
CA ALA A 347 -27.16 7.94 -24.51
C ALA A 347 -25.97 6.95 -24.55
N ASP A 348 -26.23 5.65 -24.34
CA ASP A 348 -25.21 4.60 -24.43
C ASP A 348 -24.78 4.41 -25.90
N ASP A 349 -25.75 4.49 -26.82
CA ASP A 349 -25.52 4.40 -28.27
C ASP A 349 -24.86 5.67 -28.89
N GLN A 350 -24.86 6.80 -28.20
CA GLN A 350 -24.09 7.99 -28.59
C GLN A 350 -22.61 7.85 -28.20
N HIS A 351 -22.31 7.31 -27.01
CA HIS A 351 -20.93 7.11 -26.56
C HIS A 351 -20.24 5.91 -27.23
N SER A 352 -20.99 4.87 -27.61
CA SER A 352 -20.49 3.68 -28.32
C SER A 352 -19.81 4.03 -29.65
N ARG A 353 -20.19 5.16 -30.28
CA ARG A 353 -19.68 5.65 -31.58
C ARG A 353 -18.39 6.47 -31.48
N LEU A 354 -17.96 6.89 -30.28
CA LEU A 354 -16.73 7.65 -30.09
C LEU A 354 -15.48 6.75 -30.14
N PRO A 355 -14.29 7.26 -30.54
CA PRO A 355 -13.05 6.51 -30.41
C PRO A 355 -12.68 6.31 -28.93
N TRP A 356 -11.96 5.23 -28.61
CA TRP A 356 -11.74 4.75 -27.23
C TRP A 356 -11.22 5.82 -26.25
N TYR A 357 -10.35 6.73 -26.71
CA TYR A 357 -9.76 7.81 -25.91
C TYR A 357 -10.71 9.00 -25.64
N ARG A 358 -11.89 9.04 -26.28
CA ARG A 358 -12.97 10.01 -26.00
C ARG A 358 -14.16 9.39 -25.27
N ARG A 359 -14.15 8.08 -25.01
CA ARG A 359 -15.23 7.42 -24.25
C ARG A 359 -15.06 7.71 -22.76
N PRO A 360 -16.12 8.13 -22.05
CA PRO A 360 -16.05 8.28 -20.60
C PRO A 360 -15.81 6.93 -19.95
N SER A 361 -14.82 6.88 -19.05
CA SER A 361 -14.36 5.65 -18.40
C SER A 361 -13.67 5.96 -17.08
N ILE A 362 -13.91 5.12 -16.08
CA ILE A 362 -13.24 5.19 -14.77
C ILE A 362 -11.73 5.02 -14.90
N PHE A 363 -11.26 4.25 -15.89
CA PHE A 363 -9.84 3.99 -16.13
C PHE A 363 -9.07 5.21 -16.65
N LEU A 364 -9.77 6.28 -17.10
CA LEU A 364 -9.14 7.57 -17.40
C LEU A 364 -9.02 8.47 -16.16
N LEU A 365 -9.97 8.37 -15.22
CA LEU A 365 -9.97 9.20 -14.01
C LEU A 365 -9.04 8.64 -12.92
N LEU A 366 -9.05 7.33 -12.68
CA LEU A 366 -8.25 6.70 -11.61
C LEU A 366 -6.73 7.02 -11.67
N PRO A 367 -6.04 7.00 -12.85
CA PRO A 367 -4.62 7.32 -12.93
C PRO A 367 -4.27 8.78 -12.59
N SER A 368 -5.17 9.73 -12.84
CA SER A 368 -4.96 11.14 -12.48
C SER A 368 -5.39 11.45 -11.05
N PHE A 369 -6.42 10.74 -10.55
CA PHE A 369 -6.86 10.82 -9.16
C PHE A 369 -5.84 10.26 -8.16
N PHE A 370 -4.97 9.32 -8.59
CA PHE A 370 -3.93 8.78 -7.72
C PHE A 370 -2.87 9.82 -7.27
N PRO A 371 -2.21 10.60 -8.16
CA PRO A 371 -1.36 11.72 -7.77
C PRO A 371 -2.04 12.75 -6.84
N PHE A 372 -3.33 13.04 -7.06
CA PHE A 372 -4.10 13.90 -6.15
C PHE A 372 -4.22 13.29 -4.74
N CYS A 373 -4.56 12.00 -4.64
CA CYS A 373 -4.62 11.31 -3.35
C CYS A 373 -3.24 11.16 -2.68
N LEU A 374 -2.18 10.99 -3.46
CA LEU A 374 -0.79 10.90 -3.00
C LEU A 374 -0.30 12.25 -2.44
N ALA A 375 -0.60 13.35 -3.13
CA ALA A 375 -0.34 14.72 -2.69
C ALA A 375 -1.11 15.03 -1.39
N PHE A 376 -2.43 14.78 -1.38
CA PHE A 376 -3.27 14.92 -0.19
C PHE A 376 -2.69 14.15 1.01
N GLY A 377 -2.28 12.90 0.82
CA GLY A 377 -1.67 12.08 1.86
C GLY A 377 -0.31 12.61 2.36
N GLY A 378 0.58 12.98 1.45
CA GLY A 378 1.94 13.42 1.78
C GLY A 378 2.00 14.73 2.56
N VAL A 379 1.02 15.61 2.38
CA VAL A 379 0.97 16.92 3.05
C VAL A 379 0.47 16.85 4.51
N ILE A 380 -0.27 15.81 4.90
CA ILE A 380 -0.93 15.72 6.22
C ILE A 380 0.05 15.97 7.38
N VAL A 381 1.20 15.30 7.39
CA VAL A 381 2.16 15.40 8.50
C VAL A 381 2.97 16.71 8.43
N PRO A 382 3.64 17.08 7.32
CA PRO A 382 4.42 18.32 7.25
C PRO A 382 3.58 19.59 7.49
N LYS A 383 2.32 19.62 7.03
CA LYS A 383 1.41 20.76 7.28
C LYS A 383 1.09 20.90 8.78
N GLN A 384 0.90 19.79 9.49
CA GLN A 384 0.62 19.81 10.92
C GLN A 384 1.83 20.25 11.76
N TYR A 385 3.05 19.86 11.37
CA TYR A 385 4.28 20.33 12.02
C TYR A 385 4.57 21.80 11.70
N LEU A 386 4.39 22.25 10.45
CA LEU A 386 4.51 23.68 10.08
C LEU A 386 3.58 24.57 10.93
N VAL A 387 2.34 24.16 11.15
CA VAL A 387 1.39 24.85 12.06
C VAL A 387 1.91 24.84 13.49
N LEU A 388 2.41 23.70 13.98
CA LEU A 388 2.95 23.56 15.34
C LEU A 388 4.18 24.43 15.59
N GLU A 389 5.13 24.47 14.65
CA GLU A 389 6.34 25.27 14.74
C GLU A 389 6.05 26.76 14.70
N ARG A 390 5.13 27.21 13.82
CA ARG A 390 4.71 28.62 13.76
C ARG A 390 4.03 29.06 15.05
N ILE A 391 3.01 28.32 15.51
CA ILE A 391 2.32 28.63 16.77
C ILE A 391 3.27 28.57 17.97
N CYS A 392 4.23 27.64 17.98
CA CYS A 392 5.27 27.58 19.00
C CYS A 392 6.18 28.81 18.96
N ARG A 393 6.66 29.22 17.78
CA ARG A 393 7.53 30.39 17.61
C ARG A 393 6.86 31.65 18.12
N ASP A 394 5.62 31.89 17.69
CA ASP A 394 4.85 33.08 18.08
C ASP A 394 4.64 33.10 19.60
N TYR A 395 4.22 31.97 20.20
CA TYR A 395 4.05 31.83 21.64
C TYR A 395 5.34 32.06 22.46
N LEU A 396 6.48 31.54 21.98
CA LEU A 396 7.77 31.73 22.66
C LEU A 396 8.29 33.16 22.54
N SER A 397 8.05 33.81 21.39
CA SER A 397 8.37 35.23 21.17
C SER A 397 7.54 36.13 22.10
N ASP A 398 6.23 35.94 22.15
CA ASP A 398 5.32 36.68 23.04
C ASP A 398 5.70 36.51 24.51
N ARG A 399 6.12 35.29 24.91
CA ARG A 399 6.59 35.01 26.27
C ARG A 399 7.93 35.70 26.58
N ALA A 400 8.86 35.76 25.63
CA ALA A 400 10.14 36.45 25.81
C ALA A 400 9.99 37.98 25.94
N LEU A 401 8.94 38.55 25.34
CA LEU A 401 8.57 39.96 25.52
C LEU A 401 7.97 40.23 26.91
N GLN A 402 7.28 39.26 27.51
CA GLN A 402 6.65 39.38 28.83
C GLN A 402 7.61 39.08 30.00
N ASP A 403 8.57 38.17 29.80
CA ASP A 403 9.55 37.74 30.79
C ASP A 403 10.98 37.91 30.25
N PRO A 404 11.67 39.02 30.59
CA PRO A 404 13.06 39.25 30.17
C PRO A 404 14.08 38.21 30.66
N GLY A 405 13.71 37.35 31.62
CA GLY A 405 14.52 36.21 32.06
C GLY A 405 14.32 34.95 31.22
N PHE A 406 13.33 34.92 30.32
CA PHE A 406 12.98 33.74 29.54
C PHE A 406 13.89 33.56 28.30
N GLN A 407 14.75 32.55 28.35
CA GLN A 407 15.55 32.14 27.18
C GLN A 407 14.75 31.21 26.28
N PHE A 408 14.40 31.69 25.08
CA PHE A 408 13.80 30.87 24.03
C PHE A 408 14.85 30.39 23.03
N THR A 409 14.76 29.13 22.60
CA THR A 409 15.59 28.60 21.51
C THR A 409 14.90 28.86 20.17
N PRO A 410 15.64 29.21 19.10
CA PRO A 410 15.05 29.38 17.76
C PRO A 410 14.29 28.13 17.32
N VAL A 411 13.03 28.31 16.89
CA VAL A 411 12.24 27.24 16.27
C VAL A 411 12.61 27.17 14.80
N VAL A 412 13.34 26.12 14.42
CA VAL A 412 13.81 25.86 13.06
C VAL A 412 12.97 24.72 12.46
N PRO A 413 12.52 24.81 11.19
CA PRO A 413 11.75 23.75 10.54
C PRO A 413 12.45 22.39 10.56
N GLY A 414 11.73 21.35 10.96
CA GLY A 414 12.27 19.99 11.15
C GLY A 414 13.18 19.83 12.38
N GLY A 415 13.38 20.89 13.16
CA GLY A 415 14.23 20.92 14.35
C GLY A 415 13.52 20.42 15.60
N ASN A 416 14.19 19.59 16.40
CA ASN A 416 13.65 19.13 17.68
C ASN A 416 13.76 20.21 18.76
N ASN A 417 12.70 20.99 18.98
CA ASN A 417 12.63 21.96 20.07
C ASN A 417 11.71 21.46 21.22
N PRO A 418 12.28 21.09 22.39
CA PRO A 418 11.49 20.69 23.56
C PRO A 418 10.52 21.76 24.08
N GLN A 419 10.80 23.05 23.86
CA GLN A 419 9.92 24.14 24.29
C GLN A 419 8.56 24.12 23.57
N CYS A 420 8.47 23.50 22.38
CA CYS A 420 7.21 23.31 21.64
C CYS A 420 6.37 22.11 22.15
N ARG A 421 6.86 21.34 23.12
CA ARG A 421 6.18 20.18 23.70
C ARG A 421 5.42 20.52 24.99
N ILE A 422 5.21 21.80 25.30
CA ILE A 422 4.40 22.24 26.44
C ILE A 422 2.89 22.15 26.11
N PRO A 423 2.02 21.81 27.08
CA PRO A 423 0.61 21.56 26.80
C PRO A 423 -0.17 22.83 26.38
N GLU A 424 0.36 24.03 26.67
CA GLU A 424 -0.16 25.32 26.16
C GLU A 424 -0.10 25.38 24.63
N VAL A 425 1.08 25.13 24.04
CA VAL A 425 1.29 25.12 22.58
C VAL A 425 0.42 24.02 21.94
N GLN A 426 0.36 22.83 22.54
CA GLN A 426 -0.49 21.73 22.06
C GLN A 426 -1.98 22.09 22.04
N SER A 427 -2.45 22.81 23.06
CA SER A 427 -3.84 23.31 23.13
C SER A 427 -4.11 24.34 22.04
N LEU A 428 -3.16 25.26 21.79
CA LEU A 428 -3.26 26.26 20.71
C LEU A 428 -3.28 25.60 19.32
N VAL A 429 -2.40 24.64 19.05
CA VAL A 429 -2.35 23.88 17.79
C VAL A 429 -3.63 23.07 17.56
N ALA A 430 -4.18 22.45 18.61
CA ALA A 430 -5.46 21.73 18.52
C ALA A 430 -6.64 22.67 18.26
N ASN A 431 -6.67 23.86 18.89
CA ASN A 431 -7.70 24.87 18.60
C ASN A 431 -7.55 25.45 17.18
N PHE A 432 -6.32 25.61 16.67
CA PHE A 432 -6.07 25.99 15.28
C PHE A 432 -6.60 24.93 14.31
N GLY A 433 -6.30 23.65 14.57
CA GLY A 433 -6.83 22.52 13.81
C GLY A 433 -8.36 22.45 13.84
N LEU A 434 -8.98 22.77 14.98
CA LEU A 434 -10.43 22.91 15.11
C LEU A 434 -10.98 24.00 14.17
N TYR A 435 -10.39 25.20 14.15
CA TYR A 435 -10.83 26.28 13.26
C TYR A 435 -10.64 25.92 11.79
N GLN A 436 -9.52 25.29 11.43
CA GLN A 436 -9.24 24.84 10.07
C GLN A 436 -10.30 23.84 9.57
N GLN A 437 -10.62 22.83 10.40
CA GLN A 437 -11.61 21.81 10.06
C GLN A 437 -13.04 22.36 10.08
N LEU A 438 -13.35 23.32 10.96
CA LEU A 438 -14.64 24.00 10.99
C LEU A 438 -14.88 24.79 9.70
N LEU A 439 -13.89 25.58 9.25
CA LEU A 439 -13.98 26.37 8.02
C LEU A 439 -14.09 25.48 6.78
N ALA A 440 -13.18 24.52 6.60
CA ALA A 440 -13.25 23.61 5.46
C ALA A 440 -14.55 22.79 5.46
N GLY A 441 -14.91 22.20 6.60
CA GLY A 441 -16.06 21.30 6.74
C GLY A 441 -17.41 21.99 6.63
N LEU A 442 -17.62 23.14 7.29
CA LEU A 442 -18.91 23.85 7.27
C LEU A 442 -19.22 24.39 5.86
N PHE A 443 -18.24 25.04 5.23
CA PHE A 443 -18.44 25.55 3.87
C PHE A 443 -18.59 24.40 2.88
N ALA A 444 -17.81 23.32 2.99
CA ALA A 444 -17.96 22.16 2.12
C ALA A 444 -19.32 21.44 2.29
N ALA A 445 -19.87 21.37 3.51
CA ALA A 445 -21.19 20.78 3.76
C ALA A 445 -22.31 21.57 3.06
N VAL A 446 -22.16 22.89 2.91
CA VAL A 446 -23.09 23.74 2.14
C VAL A 446 -22.83 23.60 0.64
N THR A 447 -21.58 23.72 0.19
CA THR A 447 -21.26 23.85 -1.24
C THR A 447 -21.21 22.51 -1.98
N ALA A 448 -20.78 21.41 -1.36
CA ALA A 448 -20.63 20.13 -2.07
C ALA A 448 -21.94 19.56 -2.66
N PRO A 449 -23.11 19.60 -1.96
CA PRO A 449 -24.39 19.22 -2.57
C PRO A 449 -24.77 20.14 -3.74
N HIS A 450 -24.47 21.44 -3.62
CA HIS A 450 -24.78 22.44 -4.65
C HIS A 450 -23.91 22.24 -5.90
N LEU A 451 -22.62 21.94 -5.73
CA LEU A 451 -21.71 21.55 -6.81
C LEU A 451 -22.15 20.23 -7.45
N GLY A 452 -22.65 19.27 -6.67
CA GLY A 452 -23.33 18.07 -7.17
C GLY A 452 -24.45 18.42 -8.17
N ALA A 453 -25.47 19.15 -7.73
CA ALA A 453 -26.59 19.56 -8.57
C ALA A 453 -26.19 20.47 -9.76
N LEU A 454 -25.16 21.31 -9.59
CA LEU A 454 -24.60 22.12 -10.68
C LEU A 454 -23.95 21.25 -11.75
N SER A 455 -23.33 20.14 -11.35
CA SER A 455 -22.65 19.20 -12.26
C SER A 455 -23.64 18.41 -13.13
N ASP A 456 -24.88 18.19 -12.67
CA ASP A 456 -25.96 17.64 -13.50
C ASP A 456 -26.35 18.60 -14.64
N ARG A 457 -26.27 19.92 -14.41
CA ARG A 457 -26.66 20.94 -15.40
C ARG A 457 -25.54 21.34 -16.35
N ILE A 458 -24.31 21.44 -15.85
CA ILE A 458 -23.17 22.04 -16.58
C ILE A 458 -22.17 20.97 -17.08
N GLY A 459 -22.21 19.75 -16.52
CA GLY A 459 -21.31 18.64 -16.80
C GLY A 459 -20.40 18.32 -15.60
N ARG A 460 -20.10 17.03 -15.38
CA ARG A 460 -19.26 16.53 -14.28
C ARG A 460 -17.85 17.10 -14.35
N LYS A 461 -17.27 17.08 -15.55
CA LYS A 461 -15.88 17.52 -15.80
C LYS A 461 -15.64 18.95 -15.33
N LYS A 462 -16.51 19.87 -15.73
CA LYS A 462 -16.31 21.32 -15.46
C LYS A 462 -16.40 21.64 -13.97
N VAL A 463 -17.32 20.98 -13.25
CA VAL A 463 -17.47 21.19 -11.81
C VAL A 463 -16.34 20.50 -11.03
N LEU A 464 -15.84 19.35 -11.48
CA LEU A 464 -14.65 18.71 -10.89
C LEU A 464 -13.39 19.59 -11.02
N VAL A 465 -13.20 20.28 -12.16
CA VAL A 465 -12.15 21.30 -12.32
C VAL A 465 -12.38 22.47 -11.35
N ALA A 466 -13.61 22.98 -11.26
CA ALA A 466 -13.96 24.08 -10.35
C ALA A 466 -13.67 23.74 -8.88
N ALA A 467 -14.05 22.54 -8.42
CA ALA A 467 -13.77 22.05 -7.07
C ALA A 467 -12.26 21.90 -6.81
N SER A 468 -11.50 21.46 -7.81
CA SER A 468 -10.04 21.24 -7.69
C SER A 468 -9.24 22.52 -7.45
N PHE A 469 -9.76 23.71 -7.79
CA PHE A 469 -9.08 24.97 -7.49
C PHE A 469 -8.92 25.23 -5.98
N GLY A 470 -9.83 24.74 -5.14
CA GLY A 470 -9.75 24.89 -3.69
C GLY A 470 -8.47 24.29 -3.11
N SER A 471 -8.18 23.05 -3.49
CA SER A 471 -6.99 22.32 -3.05
C SER A 471 -5.70 22.79 -3.75
N VAL A 472 -5.80 23.59 -4.81
CA VAL A 472 -4.65 24.35 -5.36
C VAL A 472 -4.41 25.62 -4.53
N ALA A 473 -5.46 26.37 -4.20
CA ALA A 473 -5.37 27.60 -3.41
C ALA A 473 -4.85 27.35 -1.99
N MET A 474 -5.33 26.30 -1.31
CA MET A 474 -4.86 25.88 0.01
C MET A 474 -3.35 25.56 0.02
N GLU A 475 -2.86 24.87 -1.02
CA GLU A 475 -1.47 24.47 -1.14
C GLU A 475 -0.56 25.66 -1.47
N VAL A 476 -0.99 26.57 -2.36
CA VAL A 476 -0.29 27.85 -2.60
C VAL A 476 -0.18 28.67 -1.30
N ILE A 477 -1.27 28.79 -0.55
CA ILE A 477 -1.29 29.52 0.73
C ILE A 477 -0.38 28.84 1.77
N THR A 478 -0.36 27.51 1.83
CA THR A 478 0.54 26.75 2.72
C THR A 478 2.01 27.03 2.36
N ILE A 479 2.35 27.07 1.07
CA ILE A 479 3.69 27.43 0.58
C ILE A 479 4.06 28.86 0.98
N LEU A 480 3.15 29.83 0.86
CA LEU A 480 3.41 31.23 1.26
C LEU A 480 3.73 31.37 2.76
N VAL A 481 2.98 30.67 3.62
CA VAL A 481 3.20 30.63 5.09
C VAL A 481 4.53 29.92 5.45
N GLY A 482 4.90 28.90 4.67
CA GLY A 482 6.19 28.22 4.81
C GLY A 482 7.37 29.10 4.40
N GLN A 483 7.30 29.69 3.21
CA GLN A 483 8.37 30.42 2.53
C GLN A 483 8.63 31.82 3.10
N PHE A 484 7.60 32.51 3.62
CA PHE A 484 7.70 33.89 4.13
C PHE A 484 7.34 34.01 5.63
N PRO A 485 8.13 33.40 6.54
CA PRO A 485 7.86 33.37 7.98
C PRO A 485 7.52 34.70 8.64
N GLU A 486 8.22 35.77 8.25
CA GLU A 486 8.12 37.09 8.90
C GLU A 486 6.95 37.94 8.38
N SER A 487 6.48 37.64 7.16
CA SER A 487 5.50 38.46 6.45
C SER A 487 4.11 37.82 6.36
N VAL A 488 4.02 36.49 6.46
CA VAL A 488 2.79 35.72 6.28
C VAL A 488 2.50 34.88 7.52
N SER A 489 1.56 35.34 8.33
CA SER A 489 1.15 34.65 9.57
C SER A 489 0.46 33.31 9.30
N VAL A 490 0.62 32.36 10.23
CA VAL A 490 0.00 31.01 10.19
C VAL A 490 -1.52 31.05 9.98
N TRP A 491 -2.20 32.10 10.44
CA TRP A 491 -3.64 32.30 10.25
C TRP A 491 -4.09 32.34 8.79
N TRP A 492 -3.19 32.59 7.82
CA TRP A 492 -3.49 32.46 6.40
C TRP A 492 -3.89 31.02 6.01
N ILE A 493 -3.43 29.98 6.71
CA ILE A 493 -3.87 28.59 6.47
C ILE A 493 -5.40 28.45 6.69
N LEU A 494 -6.02 29.28 7.54
CA LEU A 494 -7.48 29.33 7.69
C LEU A 494 -8.18 29.94 6.46
N LEU A 495 -7.57 30.93 5.80
CA LEU A 495 -8.06 31.44 4.51
C LEU A 495 -7.98 30.36 3.42
N GLY A 496 -6.89 29.57 3.41
CA GLY A 496 -6.77 28.41 2.53
C GLY A 496 -7.87 27.36 2.78
N ALA A 497 -8.15 27.06 4.05
CA ALA A 497 -9.22 26.13 4.44
C ALA A 497 -10.62 26.65 4.08
N LEU A 498 -10.86 27.97 4.17
CA LEU A 498 -12.08 28.62 3.70
C LEU A 498 -12.25 28.48 2.18
N LEU A 499 -11.19 28.74 1.40
CA LEU A 499 -11.23 28.62 -0.06
C LEU A 499 -11.44 27.17 -0.53
N ASP A 500 -10.75 26.21 0.10
CA ASP A 500 -10.97 24.78 -0.14
C ASP A 500 -12.40 24.37 0.22
N GLY A 501 -12.92 24.82 1.37
CA GLY A 501 -14.31 24.60 1.78
C GLY A 501 -15.35 25.19 0.82
N ILE A 502 -15.16 26.40 0.31
CA ILE A 502 -16.05 27.02 -0.69
C ILE A 502 -16.05 26.22 -1.99
N CYS A 503 -14.90 25.66 -2.40
CA CYS A 503 -14.80 24.75 -3.54
C CYS A 503 -15.34 23.33 -3.24
N GLY A 504 -15.94 23.10 -2.07
CA GLY A 504 -16.51 21.81 -1.66
C GLY A 504 -15.51 20.81 -1.08
N SER A 505 -14.23 21.22 -0.95
CA SER A 505 -13.10 20.45 -0.43
C SER A 505 -12.94 19.07 -1.10
N PHE A 506 -12.11 18.21 -0.51
CA PHE A 506 -11.96 16.81 -0.88
C PHE A 506 -13.31 16.05 -0.94
N THR A 507 -14.31 16.46 -0.16
CA THR A 507 -15.68 15.93 -0.21
C THR A 507 -16.33 16.06 -1.59
N ALA A 508 -16.31 17.24 -2.21
CA ALA A 508 -16.88 17.44 -3.53
C ALA A 508 -16.08 16.68 -4.59
N SER A 509 -14.74 16.72 -4.54
CA SER A 509 -13.89 15.98 -5.48
C SER A 509 -14.15 14.46 -5.46
N MET A 510 -14.34 13.87 -4.27
CA MET A 510 -14.73 12.46 -4.15
C MET A 510 -16.16 12.20 -4.65
N ALA A 511 -17.14 13.02 -4.25
CA ALA A 511 -18.54 12.85 -4.65
C ALA A 511 -18.74 13.00 -6.17
N LEU A 512 -18.06 13.96 -6.80
CA LEU A 512 -18.06 14.15 -8.26
C LEU A 512 -17.32 13.00 -8.99
N SER A 513 -16.27 12.44 -8.39
CA SER A 513 -15.59 11.25 -8.92
C SER A 513 -16.49 10.01 -8.86
N PHE A 514 -17.28 9.84 -7.79
CA PHE A 514 -18.31 8.80 -7.71
C PHE A 514 -19.45 9.04 -8.70
N ALA A 515 -19.92 10.27 -8.88
CA ALA A 515 -20.94 10.60 -9.87
C ALA A 515 -20.46 10.26 -11.30
N TYR A 516 -19.25 10.69 -11.65
CA TYR A 516 -18.58 10.31 -12.90
C TYR A 516 -18.47 8.77 -13.03
N ALA A 517 -18.11 8.06 -11.94
CA ALA A 517 -18.07 6.60 -11.95
C ALA A 517 -19.45 5.97 -12.19
N THR A 518 -20.54 6.51 -11.62
CA THR A 518 -21.90 6.01 -11.88
C THR A 518 -22.41 6.27 -13.29
N ASP A 519 -22.00 7.39 -13.90
CA ASP A 519 -22.29 7.69 -15.30
C ASP A 519 -21.51 6.75 -16.25
N CYS A 520 -20.31 6.28 -15.86
CA CYS A 520 -19.49 5.37 -16.66
C CYS A 520 -19.73 3.86 -16.41
N THR A 521 -20.52 3.47 -15.40
CA THR A 521 -20.54 2.09 -14.89
C THR A 521 -21.98 1.54 -14.75
N PRO A 522 -22.29 0.37 -15.34
CA PRO A 522 -23.57 -0.31 -15.18
C PRO A 522 -23.91 -0.63 -13.72
N PRO A 523 -25.19 -0.62 -13.30
CA PRO A 523 -25.59 -0.76 -11.89
C PRO A 523 -24.92 -1.91 -11.13
N ALA A 524 -24.85 -3.10 -11.74
CA ALA A 524 -24.24 -4.29 -11.14
C ALA A 524 -22.73 -4.18 -10.86
N GLN A 525 -22.02 -3.26 -11.53
CA GLN A 525 -20.57 -3.08 -11.40
C GLN A 525 -20.18 -1.83 -10.59
N ARG A 526 -21.14 -0.96 -10.22
CA ARG A 526 -20.88 0.29 -9.48
C ARG A 526 -20.13 0.07 -8.17
N ALA A 527 -20.45 -1.00 -7.43
CA ALA A 527 -19.75 -1.36 -6.20
C ALA A 527 -18.25 -1.59 -6.42
N ALA A 528 -17.87 -2.26 -7.51
CA ALA A 528 -16.46 -2.48 -7.87
C ALA A 528 -15.77 -1.18 -8.29
N ALA A 529 -16.45 -0.31 -9.03
CA ALA A 529 -15.93 1.01 -9.40
C ALA A 529 -15.69 1.90 -8.17
N PHE A 530 -16.62 1.98 -7.22
CA PHE A 530 -16.41 2.70 -5.96
C PHE A 530 -15.27 2.10 -5.13
N GLY A 531 -15.17 0.76 -5.09
CA GLY A 531 -14.06 0.04 -4.48
C GLY A 531 -12.70 0.45 -5.07
N ALA A 532 -12.61 0.64 -6.39
CA ALA A 532 -11.39 1.12 -7.05
C ALA A 532 -11.01 2.55 -6.63
N PHE A 533 -11.97 3.49 -6.58
CA PHE A 533 -11.71 4.85 -6.09
C PHE A 533 -11.28 4.89 -4.61
N HIS A 534 -11.91 4.08 -3.75
CA HIS A 534 -11.47 3.91 -2.37
C HIS A 534 -10.06 3.32 -2.28
N ALA A 535 -9.74 2.29 -3.06
CA ALA A 535 -8.40 1.71 -3.11
C ALA A 535 -7.36 2.73 -3.56
N THR A 536 -7.64 3.55 -4.58
CA THR A 536 -6.78 4.66 -5.02
C THR A 536 -6.56 5.68 -3.90
N PHE A 537 -7.62 6.09 -3.19
CA PHE A 537 -7.50 7.03 -2.07
C PHE A 537 -6.68 6.47 -0.91
N PHE A 538 -6.99 5.26 -0.45
CA PHE A 538 -6.25 4.61 0.65
C PHE A 538 -4.79 4.35 0.28
N THR A 539 -4.50 3.99 -0.98
CA THR A 539 -3.13 3.86 -1.50
C THR A 539 -2.41 5.21 -1.50
N GLY A 540 -3.08 6.29 -1.91
CA GLY A 540 -2.54 7.64 -1.85
C GLY A 540 -2.13 8.08 -0.44
N ILE A 541 -3.01 7.90 0.57
CA ILE A 541 -2.68 8.23 1.97
C ILE A 541 -1.76 7.20 2.67
N ALA A 542 -1.53 6.04 2.07
CA ALA A 542 -0.56 5.04 2.51
C ALA A 542 0.86 5.39 2.05
N PHE A 543 1.04 5.68 0.75
CA PHE A 543 2.35 5.96 0.16
C PHE A 543 2.74 7.44 0.19
N GLY A 544 1.78 8.36 0.33
CA GLY A 544 2.01 9.81 0.37
C GLY A 544 2.98 10.22 1.48
N PRO A 545 2.75 9.86 2.76
CA PRO A 545 3.68 10.19 3.83
C PRO A 545 5.03 9.48 3.72
N LEU A 546 5.12 8.27 3.14
CA LEU A 546 6.41 7.63 2.84
C LEU A 546 7.20 8.47 1.85
N LEU A 547 6.57 8.85 0.73
CA LEU A 547 7.20 9.68 -0.30
C LEU A 547 7.62 11.04 0.27
N ALA A 548 6.75 11.68 1.06
CA ALA A 548 7.10 12.90 1.78
C ALA A 548 8.32 12.70 2.68
N SER A 549 8.35 11.66 3.52
CA SER A 549 9.48 11.38 4.42
C SER A 549 10.79 11.09 3.68
N ALA A 550 10.73 10.44 2.52
CA ALA A 550 11.88 10.16 1.66
C ALA A 550 12.40 11.44 1.01
N LEU A 551 11.51 12.32 0.53
CA LEU A 551 11.87 13.59 -0.09
C LEU A 551 12.44 14.59 0.94
N MET A 552 11.82 14.70 2.12
CA MET A 552 12.34 15.56 3.20
C MET A 552 13.76 15.16 3.61
N ARG A 553 14.04 13.84 3.69
CA ARG A 553 15.40 13.33 3.93
C ARG A 553 16.37 13.53 2.77
N ALA A 554 15.89 13.50 1.52
CA ALA A 554 16.75 13.62 0.34
C ALA A 554 17.14 15.07 0.02
N PHE A 555 16.29 16.03 0.37
CA PHE A 555 16.46 17.46 0.08
C PHE A 555 16.69 18.33 1.33
N ASP A 556 16.74 17.73 2.52
CA ASP A 556 16.89 18.40 3.82
C ASP A 556 15.92 19.59 4.02
N SER A 557 14.68 19.42 3.56
CA SER A 557 13.68 20.49 3.55
C SER A 557 12.26 19.93 3.52
N VAL A 558 11.39 20.47 4.38
CA VAL A 558 9.95 20.15 4.40
C VAL A 558 9.21 20.75 3.20
N MET A 559 9.72 21.85 2.64
CA MET A 559 9.02 22.63 1.62
C MET A 559 8.89 21.89 0.28
N ILE A 560 9.80 20.96 -0.02
CA ILE A 560 9.75 20.12 -1.23
C ILE A 560 8.43 19.33 -1.34
N VAL A 561 7.85 18.94 -0.20
CA VAL A 561 6.59 18.18 -0.17
C VAL A 561 5.42 19.05 -0.61
N PHE A 562 5.36 20.30 -0.16
CA PHE A 562 4.30 21.22 -0.57
C PHE A 562 4.40 21.60 -2.05
N TYR A 563 5.62 21.82 -2.57
CA TYR A 563 5.83 22.05 -4.00
C TYR A 563 5.41 20.84 -4.86
N LEU A 564 5.75 19.62 -4.45
CA LEU A 564 5.34 18.41 -5.17
C LEU A 564 3.82 18.17 -5.07
N ALA A 565 3.21 18.49 -3.93
CA ALA A 565 1.76 18.38 -3.76
C ALA A 565 1.01 19.38 -4.65
N LEU A 566 1.49 20.63 -4.73
CA LEU A 566 0.98 21.62 -5.68
C LEU A 566 1.11 21.13 -7.12
N ALA A 567 2.25 20.55 -7.50
CA ALA A 567 2.44 19.95 -8.82
C ALA A 567 1.45 18.78 -9.08
N GLY A 568 1.18 17.94 -8.08
CA GLY A 568 0.20 16.86 -8.14
C GLY A 568 -1.25 17.35 -8.31
N HIS A 569 -1.65 18.39 -7.57
CA HIS A 569 -2.97 19.01 -7.70
C HIS A 569 -3.13 19.73 -9.05
N LEU A 570 -2.11 20.45 -9.51
CA LEU A 570 -2.09 21.09 -10.83
C LEU A 570 -2.11 20.06 -11.98
N PHE A 571 -1.41 18.93 -11.84
CA PHE A 571 -1.48 17.82 -12.79
C PHE A 571 -2.89 17.25 -12.87
N PHE A 572 -3.54 16.97 -11.73
CA PHE A 572 -4.92 16.47 -11.70
C PHE A 572 -5.89 17.47 -12.35
N LEU A 573 -5.83 18.75 -11.94
CA LEU A 573 -6.67 19.82 -12.50
C LEU A 573 -6.49 19.93 -14.01
N SER A 574 -5.25 19.93 -14.50
CA SER A 574 -4.93 20.00 -15.94
C SER A 574 -5.40 18.76 -16.69
N PHE A 575 -5.22 17.57 -16.13
CA PHE A 575 -5.65 16.32 -16.75
C PHE A 575 -7.19 16.26 -16.86
N VAL A 576 -7.92 16.63 -15.81
CA VAL A 576 -9.38 16.70 -15.85
C VAL A 576 -9.84 17.78 -16.85
N ALA A 577 -9.18 18.94 -16.89
CA ALA A 577 -9.52 20.04 -17.80
C ALA A 577 -9.30 19.68 -19.28
N PHE A 578 -8.18 19.06 -19.64
CA PHE A 578 -7.80 18.84 -21.05
C PHE A 578 -8.03 17.41 -21.56
N VAL A 579 -7.81 16.39 -20.74
CA VAL A 579 -7.77 14.98 -21.18
C VAL A 579 -9.07 14.23 -20.86
N LEU A 580 -9.62 14.40 -19.66
CA LEU A 580 -10.82 13.67 -19.26
C LEU A 580 -12.03 14.06 -20.16
N PRO A 581 -12.76 13.11 -20.76
CA PRO A 581 -14.02 13.40 -21.45
C PRO A 581 -15.13 13.78 -20.45
N GLU A 582 -16.25 14.29 -20.95
CA GLU A 582 -17.45 14.49 -20.14
C GLU A 582 -18.23 13.16 -20.05
N SER A 583 -18.75 12.80 -18.87
CA SER A 583 -19.52 11.55 -18.69
C SER A 583 -21.01 11.73 -18.88
N LEU A 584 -21.52 12.94 -18.63
CA LEU A 584 -22.95 13.24 -18.69
C LEU A 584 -23.32 13.73 -20.10
N SER A 585 -24.22 13.01 -20.79
CA SER A 585 -24.68 13.36 -22.14
C SER A 585 -25.33 14.76 -22.19
N LYS A 586 -25.29 15.40 -23.36
CA LYS A 586 -25.87 16.75 -23.52
C LYS A 586 -27.38 16.77 -23.29
N ASP A 587 -28.06 15.71 -23.69
CA ASP A 587 -29.51 15.60 -23.59
C ASP A 587 -29.94 15.50 -22.11
N ARG A 588 -29.22 14.70 -21.29
CA ARG A 588 -29.39 14.67 -19.83
C ARG A 588 -29.07 16.04 -19.18
N GLN A 589 -28.05 16.75 -19.67
CA GLN A 589 -27.76 18.13 -19.22
C GLN A 589 -28.87 19.13 -19.58
N GLN A 590 -29.53 18.97 -20.73
CA GLN A 590 -30.66 19.81 -21.15
C GLN A 590 -31.91 19.50 -20.34
N ALA A 591 -32.29 18.23 -20.16
CA ALA A 591 -33.37 17.84 -19.25
C ALA A 591 -33.20 18.41 -17.82
N ALA A 592 -31.95 18.45 -17.31
CA ALA A 592 -31.64 19.05 -16.01
C ALA A 592 -31.74 20.60 -15.97
N ARG A 593 -31.64 21.28 -17.12
CA ARG A 593 -31.80 22.74 -17.28
C ARG A 593 -33.25 23.13 -17.54
N ASP A 594 -33.96 22.35 -18.34
CA ASP A 594 -35.34 22.60 -18.78
C ASP A 594 -36.35 22.35 -17.65
N ASN A 595 -35.95 21.62 -16.60
CA ASN A 595 -36.68 21.53 -15.34
C ASN A 595 -36.85 22.95 -14.72
N PRO A 596 -38.08 23.51 -14.68
CA PRO A 596 -38.33 24.94 -14.48
C PRO A 596 -38.07 25.44 -13.05
N LYS A 597 -37.61 24.59 -12.13
CA LYS A 597 -37.11 25.01 -10.83
C LYS A 597 -35.88 25.90 -11.04
N SER A 598 -36.07 27.20 -10.83
CA SER A 598 -35.00 28.20 -10.81
C SER A 598 -33.86 27.70 -9.93
N TRP A 599 -32.60 27.90 -10.31
CA TRP A 599 -31.47 27.45 -9.50
C TRP A 599 -31.57 27.95 -8.05
N LEU A 600 -32.07 29.17 -7.82
CA LEU A 600 -32.36 29.73 -6.50
C LEU A 600 -33.49 29.01 -5.76
N GLN A 601 -34.53 28.53 -6.46
CA GLN A 601 -35.58 27.69 -5.87
C GLN A 601 -35.08 26.27 -5.60
N THR A 602 -34.20 25.74 -6.45
CA THR A 602 -33.49 24.48 -6.19
C THR A 602 -32.59 24.60 -4.97
N LEU A 603 -32.00 25.78 -4.71
CA LEU A 603 -31.20 26.06 -3.51
C LEU A 603 -32.05 26.22 -2.24
N THR A 604 -33.16 26.97 -2.29
CA THR A 604 -34.01 27.23 -1.11
C THR A 604 -35.00 26.12 -0.79
N ALA A 605 -35.36 25.28 -1.75
CA ALA A 605 -36.21 24.10 -1.55
C ALA A 605 -35.41 22.78 -1.46
N TYR A 606 -34.07 22.83 -1.40
CA TYR A 606 -33.28 21.63 -1.14
C TYR A 606 -33.41 21.21 0.31
N ASN A 607 -34.31 20.27 0.58
CA ASN A 607 -34.36 19.59 1.87
C ASN A 607 -33.08 18.78 2.04
N MET A 608 -32.07 19.36 2.72
CA MET A 608 -30.76 18.71 2.87
C MET A 608 -30.88 17.30 3.45
N PHE A 609 -31.86 17.05 4.32
CA PHE A 609 -32.10 15.76 4.95
C PHE A 609 -33.04 14.81 4.15
N GLU A 610 -33.56 15.21 3.00
CA GLU A 610 -34.42 14.38 2.15
C GLU A 610 -33.77 13.04 1.74
N PRO A 611 -32.48 12.98 1.36
CA PRO A 611 -31.80 11.70 1.10
C PRO A 611 -31.85 10.72 2.27
N LEU A 612 -31.95 11.19 3.53
CA LEU A 612 -31.99 10.30 4.70
C LEU A 612 -33.29 9.48 4.78
N TRP A 613 -34.37 9.89 4.10
CA TRP A 613 -35.62 9.12 4.09
C TRP A 613 -35.50 7.76 3.41
N VAL A 614 -34.50 7.55 2.54
CA VAL A 614 -34.23 6.23 1.94
C VAL A 614 -33.82 5.18 2.99
N LEU A 615 -33.30 5.60 4.14
CA LEU A 615 -32.97 4.73 5.27
C LEU A 615 -34.23 4.27 6.05
N GLN A 616 -35.39 4.85 5.76
CA GLN A 616 -36.69 4.49 6.33
C GLN A 616 -37.73 4.27 5.22
N PRO A 617 -37.57 3.23 4.37
CA PRO A 617 -38.51 2.94 3.29
C PRO A 617 -39.93 2.72 3.85
N ARG A 618 -40.95 3.31 3.21
CA ARG A 618 -42.36 3.26 3.65
C ARG A 618 -43.29 2.44 2.74
N GLY A 619 -42.75 1.73 1.74
CA GLY A 619 -43.53 0.91 0.80
C GLY A 619 -43.89 -0.49 1.31
N PRO A 620 -44.67 -1.28 0.53
CA PRO A 620 -44.84 -2.71 0.74
C PRO A 620 -43.49 -3.44 0.80
N GLY A 621 -43.42 -4.57 1.51
CA GLY A 621 -42.16 -5.27 1.80
C GLY A 621 -41.27 -4.64 2.89
N SER A 622 -41.50 -3.37 3.28
CA SER A 622 -40.67 -2.69 4.29
C SER A 622 -40.98 -3.13 5.73
N SER A 623 -40.18 -4.05 6.27
CA SER A 623 -40.27 -4.48 7.68
C SER A 623 -39.65 -3.47 8.67
N ALA A 624 -40.14 -3.46 9.92
CA ALA A 624 -39.54 -2.65 10.99
C ALA A 624 -38.08 -3.05 11.29
N ALA A 625 -37.73 -4.32 11.07
CA ALA A 625 -36.38 -4.82 11.25
C ALA A 625 -35.41 -4.35 10.14
N LEU A 626 -35.88 -4.22 8.90
CA LEU A 626 -35.13 -3.60 7.79
C LEU A 626 -34.77 -2.14 8.12
N ARG A 627 -35.76 -1.31 8.46
CA ARG A 627 -35.57 0.11 8.81
C ARG A 627 -34.58 0.28 9.96
N ARG A 628 -34.65 -0.61 10.96
CA ARG A 628 -33.70 -0.65 12.08
C ARG A 628 -32.29 -1.01 11.63
N ASN A 629 -32.12 -2.03 10.79
CA ASN A 629 -30.81 -2.40 10.25
C ASN A 629 -30.18 -1.27 9.43
N LEU A 630 -30.93 -0.65 8.52
CA LEU A 630 -30.45 0.47 7.69
C LEU A 630 -29.98 1.65 8.55
N LEU A 631 -30.78 2.04 9.55
CA LEU A 631 -30.44 3.14 10.46
C LEU A 631 -29.23 2.79 11.35
N LEU A 632 -29.13 1.56 11.85
CA LEU A 632 -27.97 1.10 12.63
C LEU A 632 -26.69 1.07 11.79
N LEU A 633 -26.73 0.52 10.57
CA LEU A 633 -25.58 0.45 9.67
C LEU A 633 -25.11 1.85 9.28
N ALA A 634 -26.03 2.74 8.90
CA ALA A 634 -25.71 4.13 8.59
C ALA A 634 -25.12 4.87 9.80
N ALA A 635 -25.66 4.68 11.00
CA ALA A 635 -25.12 5.27 12.22
C ALA A 635 -23.70 4.75 12.55
N ILE A 636 -23.46 3.45 12.38
CA ILE A 636 -22.14 2.83 12.61
C ILE A 636 -21.11 3.33 11.59
N ASP A 637 -21.44 3.34 10.29
CA ASP A 637 -20.60 3.90 9.20
C ASP A 637 -20.21 5.35 9.51
N THR A 638 -21.21 6.17 9.86
CA THR A 638 -21.04 7.59 10.22
C THR A 638 -20.13 7.78 11.44
N MET A 639 -20.32 6.98 12.49
CA MET A 639 -19.49 7.05 13.70
C MET A 639 -18.04 6.64 13.42
N MET A 640 -17.81 5.53 12.70
CA MET A 640 -16.47 5.07 12.35
C MET A 640 -15.74 6.07 11.43
N PHE A 641 -16.44 6.62 10.43
CA PHE A 641 -15.89 7.66 9.55
C PHE A 641 -15.58 8.96 10.28
N GLY A 642 -16.49 9.42 11.16
CA GLY A 642 -16.29 10.60 12.00
C GLY A 642 -15.08 10.47 12.91
N VAL A 643 -14.93 9.31 13.57
CA VAL A 643 -13.72 8.96 14.33
C VAL A 643 -12.49 8.99 13.43
N ALA A 644 -12.49 8.27 12.30
CA ALA A 644 -11.34 8.22 11.40
C ALA A 644 -10.90 9.60 10.88
N MET A 645 -11.83 10.54 10.67
CA MET A 645 -11.52 11.90 10.22
C MET A 645 -11.08 12.85 11.33
N GLY A 646 -11.69 12.76 12.51
CA GLY A 646 -11.38 13.67 13.62
C GLY A 646 -10.10 13.34 14.38
N THR A 647 -9.62 12.10 14.33
CA THR A 647 -8.45 11.66 15.10
C THR A 647 -7.11 11.85 14.40
N MET A 648 -7.08 11.93 13.07
CA MET A 648 -5.85 12.08 12.28
C MET A 648 -4.91 13.20 12.75
N PRO A 649 -5.35 14.47 12.90
CA PRO A 649 -4.46 15.53 13.37
C PRO A 649 -4.04 15.34 14.84
N ILE A 650 -4.95 14.80 15.67
CA ILE A 650 -4.75 14.60 17.12
C ILE A 650 -3.68 13.53 17.39
N ILE A 651 -3.69 12.44 16.62
CA ILE A 651 -2.69 11.36 16.72
C ILE A 651 -1.27 11.90 16.46
N ILE A 652 -1.11 12.79 15.47
CA ILE A 652 0.19 13.39 15.12
C ILE A 652 0.71 14.29 16.25
N ILE A 653 -0.11 15.25 16.72
CA ILE A 653 0.31 16.18 17.77
C ILE A 653 0.49 15.46 19.12
N TYR A 654 -0.31 14.44 19.43
CA TYR A 654 -0.11 13.61 20.61
C TYR A 654 1.23 12.86 20.56
N ALA A 655 1.61 12.33 19.40
CA ALA A 655 2.87 11.62 19.25
C ALA A 655 4.08 12.55 19.45
N GLN A 656 4.01 13.77 18.88
CA GLN A 656 4.99 14.85 19.09
C GLN A 656 5.07 15.24 20.58
N PHE A 657 3.92 15.50 21.22
CA PHE A 657 3.85 15.87 22.64
C PHE A 657 4.45 14.80 23.55
N ARG A 658 3.95 13.56 23.43
CA ARG A 658 4.25 12.48 24.37
C ARG A 658 5.62 11.84 24.12
N TYR A 659 5.99 11.58 22.87
CA TYR A 659 7.19 10.82 22.53
C TYR A 659 8.29 11.64 21.84
N GLY A 660 8.02 12.91 21.48
CA GLY A 660 8.98 13.75 20.77
C GLY A 660 9.24 13.25 19.35
N TRP A 661 8.24 12.65 18.70
CA TRP A 661 8.35 12.25 17.30
C TRP A 661 8.53 13.47 16.40
N ASP A 662 9.44 13.33 15.44
CA ASP A 662 9.63 14.26 14.33
C ASP A 662 8.65 13.98 13.19
N GLU A 663 8.64 14.85 12.20
CA GLU A 663 7.82 14.77 10.99
C GLU A 663 8.02 13.44 10.27
N ILE A 664 9.26 12.96 10.26
CA ILE A 664 9.70 11.75 9.58
C ILE A 664 9.13 10.51 10.28
N ALA A 665 9.28 10.38 11.61
CA ALA A 665 8.72 9.27 12.37
C ALA A 665 7.18 9.26 12.30
N SER A 666 6.53 10.42 12.43
CA SER A 666 5.09 10.56 12.29
C SER A 666 4.59 10.18 10.88
N SER A 667 5.33 10.54 9.84
CA SER A 667 5.03 10.14 8.45
C SER A 667 5.19 8.63 8.23
N MET A 668 6.30 8.04 8.70
CA MET A 668 6.52 6.60 8.62
C MET A 668 5.44 5.81 9.37
N PHE A 669 5.01 6.29 10.54
CA PHE A 669 3.93 5.69 11.31
C PHE A 669 2.57 5.76 10.58
N LEU A 670 2.17 6.95 10.11
CA LEU A 670 0.89 7.13 9.40
C LEU A 670 0.81 6.23 8.15
N SER A 671 1.93 6.13 7.42
CA SER A 671 2.07 5.21 6.30
C SER A 671 1.95 3.74 6.70
N ALA A 672 2.62 3.29 7.76
CA ALA A 672 2.52 1.90 8.21
C ALA A 672 1.08 1.51 8.59
N VAL A 673 0.36 2.42 9.26
CA VAL A 673 -1.08 2.28 9.58
C VAL A 673 -1.92 2.18 8.30
N ASN A 674 -1.73 3.10 7.35
CA ASN A 674 -2.55 3.12 6.13
C ASN A 674 -2.21 1.98 5.14
N ILE A 675 -0.95 1.53 5.05
CA ILE A 675 -0.57 0.32 4.30
C ILE A 675 -1.30 -0.90 4.87
N CYS A 676 -1.32 -1.04 6.20
CA CYS A 676 -2.02 -2.14 6.84
C CYS A 676 -3.54 -2.12 6.54
N ARG A 677 -4.16 -0.93 6.51
CA ARG A 677 -5.57 -0.75 6.08
C ARG A 677 -5.82 -1.18 4.63
N VAL A 678 -4.93 -0.85 3.69
CA VAL A 678 -5.03 -1.27 2.28
C VAL A 678 -4.93 -2.79 2.15
N THR A 679 -4.02 -3.43 2.89
CA THR A 679 -3.83 -4.89 2.82
C THR A 679 -4.97 -5.71 3.44
N THR A 680 -5.85 -5.10 4.24
CA THR A 680 -7.00 -5.77 4.88
C THR A 680 -8.30 -5.72 4.06
N LEU A 681 -8.26 -5.29 2.80
CA LEU A 681 -9.46 -5.23 1.95
C LEU A 681 -9.89 -6.65 1.47
N GLY A 682 -10.93 -7.22 2.08
CA GLY A 682 -11.77 -8.24 1.43
C GLY A 682 -12.35 -9.36 2.30
N SER A 683 -13.66 -9.61 2.17
CA SER A 683 -14.33 -10.94 2.22
C SER A 683 -15.86 -10.77 2.25
N ASP A 684 -16.57 -11.21 1.19
CA ASP A 684 -18.04 -11.08 1.08
C ASP A 684 -18.86 -12.08 1.90
N ARG A 685 -18.21 -13.01 2.62
CA ARG A 685 -18.89 -14.18 3.23
C ARG A 685 -19.12 -14.08 4.74
N LEU A 686 -18.70 -12.99 5.39
CA LEU A 686 -18.77 -12.81 6.85
C LEU A 686 -19.05 -11.36 7.29
N ASP A 687 -19.78 -10.57 6.48
CA ASP A 687 -20.02 -9.13 6.69
C ASP A 687 -20.19 -8.70 8.17
N LEU A 688 -21.15 -9.30 8.89
CA LEU A 688 -21.44 -8.96 10.29
C LEU A 688 -20.34 -9.38 11.28
N GLY A 689 -19.64 -10.48 11.02
CA GLY A 689 -18.49 -10.92 11.80
C GLY A 689 -17.28 -10.01 11.60
N ILE A 690 -17.09 -9.54 10.36
CA ILE A 690 -16.04 -8.59 9.98
C ILE A 690 -16.26 -7.24 10.66
N ILE A 691 -17.48 -6.69 10.63
CA ILE A 691 -17.83 -5.43 11.34
C ILE A 691 -17.50 -5.52 12.84
N ARG A 692 -17.86 -6.63 13.49
CA ARG A 692 -17.59 -6.88 14.92
C ARG A 692 -16.09 -6.99 15.22
N ALA A 693 -15.34 -7.75 14.41
CA ALA A 693 -13.91 -7.91 14.57
C ALA A 693 -13.15 -6.59 14.31
N SER A 694 -13.54 -5.85 13.27
CA SER A 694 -13.02 -4.52 12.95
C SER A 694 -13.21 -3.56 14.14
N THR A 695 -14.43 -3.45 14.66
CA THR A 695 -14.75 -2.58 15.80
C THR A 695 -13.94 -2.95 17.04
N LEU A 696 -13.71 -4.25 17.27
CA LEU A 696 -12.88 -4.73 18.38
C LEU A 696 -11.40 -4.35 18.20
N PHE A 697 -10.85 -4.45 16.99
CA PHE A 697 -9.48 -4.02 16.70
C PHE A 697 -9.30 -2.51 16.84
N ASP A 698 -10.25 -1.70 16.35
CA ASP A 698 -10.25 -0.26 16.63
C ASP A 698 -10.31 0.02 18.14
N LEU A 699 -11.25 -0.60 18.87
CA LEU A 699 -11.35 -0.42 20.34
C LEU A 699 -10.03 -0.70 21.06
N ILE A 700 -9.38 -1.83 20.76
CA ILE A 700 -8.09 -2.21 21.35
C ILE A 700 -7.00 -1.20 20.97
N GLY A 701 -6.95 -0.77 19.70
CA GLY A 701 -5.96 0.20 19.24
C GLY A 701 -6.13 1.59 19.84
N TYR A 702 -7.35 2.09 20.00
CA TYR A 702 -7.63 3.39 20.62
C TYR A 702 -7.37 3.38 22.14
N ILE A 703 -7.71 2.30 22.85
CA ILE A 703 -7.28 2.12 24.25
C ILE A 703 -5.74 2.06 24.33
N GLY A 704 -5.09 1.38 23.38
CA GLY A 704 -3.64 1.32 23.24
C GLY A 704 -2.99 2.69 23.05
N TYR A 705 -3.59 3.59 22.26
CA TYR A 705 -3.11 4.97 22.10
C TYR A 705 -3.12 5.76 23.41
N ALA A 706 -4.14 5.61 24.26
CA ALA A 706 -4.16 6.26 25.57
C ALA A 706 -3.04 5.72 26.49
N LEU A 707 -2.98 4.39 26.63
CA LEU A 707 -2.22 3.72 27.70
C LEU A 707 -0.74 3.47 27.35
N SER A 708 -0.33 3.61 26.10
CA SER A 708 1.04 3.31 25.68
C SER A 708 2.09 4.19 26.41
N PRO A 709 3.09 3.61 27.08
CA PRO A 709 4.16 4.38 27.70
C PRO A 709 5.30 4.71 26.72
N THR A 710 5.38 4.05 25.57
CA THR A 710 6.45 4.21 24.57
C THR A 710 5.90 4.42 23.17
N GLY A 711 6.66 5.11 22.31
CA GLY A 711 6.28 5.34 20.92
C GLY A 711 6.10 4.03 20.14
N ALA A 712 6.91 2.99 20.41
CA ALA A 712 6.72 1.68 19.81
C ALA A 712 5.38 1.02 20.22
N GLY A 713 4.92 1.24 21.46
CA GLY A 713 3.58 0.83 21.91
C GLY A 713 2.47 1.59 21.17
N MET A 714 2.62 2.91 20.99
CA MET A 714 1.71 3.71 20.17
C MET A 714 1.66 3.22 18.72
N ALA A 715 2.83 2.93 18.11
CA ALA A 715 2.92 2.42 16.76
C ALA A 715 2.21 1.07 16.61
N ALA A 716 2.43 0.13 17.53
CA ALA A 716 1.74 -1.16 17.55
C ALA A 716 0.23 -1.00 17.74
N SER A 717 -0.21 -0.07 18.61
CA SER A 717 -1.63 0.24 18.82
C SER A 717 -2.30 0.75 17.54
N GLY A 718 -1.60 1.60 16.78
CA GLY A 718 -2.08 2.08 15.48
C GLY A 718 -2.13 0.99 14.41
N LEU A 719 -1.18 0.04 14.41
CA LEU A 719 -1.25 -1.14 13.53
C LEU A 719 -2.39 -2.08 13.91
N ILE A 720 -2.77 -2.18 15.18
CA ILE A 720 -3.96 -2.92 15.60
C ILE A 720 -5.22 -2.20 15.13
N ALA A 721 -5.35 -0.88 15.35
CA ALA A 721 -6.46 -0.09 14.80
C ALA A 721 -6.53 -0.12 13.25
N ALA A 722 -5.39 -0.29 12.57
CA ALA A 722 -5.37 -0.45 11.11
C ALA A 722 -6.13 -1.69 10.63
N LEU A 723 -6.11 -2.79 11.39
CA LEU A 723 -6.93 -3.99 11.12
C LEU A 723 -8.44 -3.71 11.22
N GLY A 724 -8.83 -2.67 11.97
CA GLY A 724 -10.18 -2.13 11.99
C GLY A 724 -10.64 -1.53 10.65
N GLY A 725 -9.71 -1.15 9.77
CA GLY A 725 -9.98 -0.46 8.50
C GLY A 725 -10.91 -1.21 7.53
N ILE A 726 -10.98 -2.54 7.60
CA ILE A 726 -11.90 -3.37 6.81
C ILE A 726 -13.39 -3.05 7.10
N GLY A 727 -13.70 -2.50 8.29
CA GLY A 727 -15.09 -2.25 8.71
C GLY A 727 -15.85 -1.30 7.80
N SER A 728 -15.24 -0.18 7.38
CA SER A 728 -15.91 0.84 6.56
C SER A 728 -16.40 0.32 5.19
N PRO A 729 -15.57 -0.33 4.34
CA PRO A 729 -16.08 -0.89 3.08
C PRO A 729 -17.08 -2.03 3.32
N THR A 730 -16.94 -2.82 4.39
CA THR A 730 -17.93 -3.85 4.75
C THR A 730 -19.27 -3.24 5.19
N LEU A 731 -19.28 -2.10 5.90
CA LEU A 731 -20.49 -1.38 6.29
C LEU A 731 -21.24 -0.84 5.08
N GLN A 732 -20.54 -0.19 4.14
CA GLN A 732 -21.16 0.33 2.91
C GLN A 732 -21.67 -0.81 2.00
N SER A 733 -20.91 -1.91 1.89
CA SER A 733 -21.35 -3.12 1.18
C SER A 733 -22.60 -3.73 1.86
N SER A 734 -22.61 -3.86 3.19
CA SER A 734 -23.78 -4.36 3.94
C SER A 734 -25.01 -3.47 3.78
N LEU A 735 -24.82 -2.14 3.84
CA LEU A 735 -25.88 -1.15 3.71
C LEU A 735 -26.56 -1.22 2.33
N THR A 736 -25.78 -1.41 1.26
CA THR A 736 -26.31 -1.55 -0.10
C THR A 736 -26.94 -2.92 -0.36
N LYS A 737 -26.41 -4.01 0.22
CA LYS A 737 -27.00 -5.37 0.12
C LYS A 737 -28.44 -5.46 0.65
N HIS A 738 -28.87 -4.58 1.56
CA HIS A 738 -30.23 -4.60 2.13
C HIS A 738 -31.32 -4.09 1.18
N LEU A 739 -30.97 -3.45 0.07
CA LEU A 739 -31.88 -2.69 -0.79
C LEU A 739 -31.68 -3.07 -2.27
N PRO A 740 -32.72 -2.92 -3.13
CA PRO A 740 -32.61 -3.26 -4.53
C PRO A 740 -31.62 -2.35 -5.28
N PRO A 741 -31.09 -2.80 -6.44
CA PRO A 741 -30.11 -2.03 -7.23
C PRO A 741 -30.60 -0.63 -7.64
N SER A 742 -31.92 -0.47 -7.79
CA SER A 742 -32.62 0.80 -8.07
C SER A 742 -32.42 1.87 -6.99
N LEU A 743 -32.38 1.49 -5.71
CA LEU A 743 -32.24 2.41 -4.56
C LEU A 743 -30.79 2.62 -4.10
N THR A 744 -29.86 1.77 -4.54
CA THR A 744 -28.44 1.79 -4.12
C THR A 744 -27.79 3.18 -4.24
N GLY A 745 -28.08 3.92 -5.31
CA GLY A 745 -27.54 5.27 -5.50
C GLY A 745 -28.03 6.30 -4.47
N GLN A 746 -29.31 6.23 -4.09
CA GLN A 746 -29.92 7.13 -3.10
C GLN A 746 -29.31 6.89 -1.70
N VAL A 747 -29.08 5.62 -1.36
CA VAL A 747 -28.51 5.18 -0.08
C VAL A 747 -27.07 5.65 0.08
N LEU A 748 -26.27 5.57 -0.98
CA LEU A 748 -24.91 6.09 -0.99
C LEU A 748 -24.89 7.62 -0.90
N GLY A 749 -25.87 8.31 -1.50
CA GLY A 749 -26.09 9.75 -1.29
C GLY A 749 -26.42 10.09 0.16
N ALA A 750 -27.23 9.27 0.84
CA ALA A 750 -27.55 9.42 2.27
C ALA A 750 -26.31 9.22 3.17
N SER A 751 -25.49 8.18 2.92
CA SER A 751 -24.21 7.97 3.62
C SER A 751 -23.24 9.15 3.38
N ALA A 752 -23.14 9.65 2.15
CA ALA A 752 -22.28 10.80 1.83
C ALA A 752 -22.65 12.07 2.62
N LEU A 753 -23.96 12.34 2.80
CA LEU A 753 -24.43 13.43 3.66
C LEU A 753 -24.05 13.21 5.13
N LEU A 754 -24.30 12.03 5.68
CA LEU A 754 -23.96 11.72 7.07
C LEU A 754 -22.45 11.85 7.31
N HIS A 755 -21.62 11.44 6.34
CA HIS A 755 -20.17 11.63 6.35
C HIS A 755 -19.73 13.09 6.28
N ALA A 756 -20.44 13.95 5.53
CA ALA A 756 -20.20 15.40 5.54
C ALA A 756 -20.49 16.00 6.93
N LEU A 757 -21.60 15.63 7.56
CA LEU A 757 -21.96 16.06 8.92
C LEU A 757 -20.95 15.56 9.96
N ALA A 758 -20.54 14.29 9.87
CA ALA A 758 -19.53 13.71 10.74
C ALA A 758 -18.17 14.43 10.63
N ARG A 759 -17.80 14.90 9.44
CA ARG A 759 -16.59 15.72 9.21
C ARG A 759 -16.63 17.10 9.86
N VAL A 760 -17.80 17.63 10.20
CA VAL A 760 -17.93 18.88 10.99
C VAL A 760 -17.94 18.56 12.48
N VAL A 761 -18.82 17.66 12.91
CA VAL A 761 -19.08 17.38 14.33
C VAL A 761 -17.90 16.68 15.02
N ALA A 762 -17.27 15.70 14.36
CA ALA A 762 -16.26 14.87 15.01
C ALA A 762 -14.93 15.62 15.27
N PRO A 763 -14.33 16.36 14.31
CA PRO A 763 -13.15 17.16 14.58
C PRO A 763 -13.41 18.27 15.62
N LEU A 764 -14.60 18.88 15.61
CA LEU A 764 -15.01 19.86 16.61
C LEU A 764 -14.97 19.27 18.03
N ALA A 765 -15.62 18.11 18.22
CA ALA A 765 -15.65 17.42 19.50
C ALA A 765 -14.25 16.99 19.97
N PHE A 766 -13.47 16.31 19.12
CA PHE A 766 -12.22 15.70 19.58
C PHE A 766 -11.08 16.71 19.77
N ASN A 767 -10.99 17.77 18.94
CA ASN A 767 -9.98 18.81 19.16
C ASN A 767 -10.31 19.63 20.41
N LEU A 768 -11.59 19.91 20.69
CA LEU A 768 -12.01 20.58 21.92
C LEU A 768 -11.75 19.73 23.16
N ILE A 769 -12.01 18.42 23.10
CA ILE A 769 -11.64 17.48 24.17
C ILE A 769 -10.12 17.55 24.39
N TYR A 770 -9.31 17.31 23.34
CA TYR A 770 -7.85 17.30 23.46
C TYR A 770 -7.29 18.62 23.98
N SER A 771 -7.73 19.77 23.45
CA SER A 771 -7.21 21.08 23.86
C SER A 771 -7.52 21.43 25.33
N ARG A 772 -8.62 20.90 25.88
CA ARG A 772 -8.96 20.99 27.31
C ARG A 772 -8.26 19.93 28.17
N THR A 773 -8.05 18.72 27.67
CA THR A 773 -7.50 17.60 28.46
C THR A 773 -5.99 17.48 28.42
N VAL A 774 -5.29 18.05 27.44
CA VAL A 774 -3.82 17.88 27.25
C VAL A 774 -3.00 18.30 28.49
N LYS A 775 -3.47 19.29 29.25
CA LYS A 775 -2.85 19.73 30.53
C LYS A 775 -3.03 18.74 31.69
N ILE A 776 -4.08 17.91 31.66
CA ILE A 776 -4.42 16.95 32.71
C ILE A 776 -3.86 15.58 32.34
N TYR A 777 -4.31 15.05 31.21
CA TYR A 777 -3.83 13.81 30.60
C TYR A 777 -4.23 13.79 29.12
N ALA A 778 -3.24 13.91 28.24
CA ALA A 778 -3.48 13.97 26.79
C ALA A 778 -4.14 12.70 26.21
N GLY A 779 -4.07 11.56 26.92
CA GLY A 779 -4.71 10.31 26.51
C GLY A 779 -6.24 10.26 26.65
N ILE A 780 -6.87 11.21 27.36
CA ILE A 780 -8.32 11.21 27.60
C ILE A 780 -9.11 11.18 26.29
N VAL A 781 -8.66 11.91 25.26
CA VAL A 781 -9.33 11.94 23.96
C VAL A 781 -9.49 10.53 23.37
N PHE A 782 -8.47 9.66 23.49
CA PHE A 782 -8.51 8.29 22.97
C PHE A 782 -9.41 7.37 23.80
N LEU A 783 -9.62 7.65 25.08
CA LEU A 783 -10.61 6.96 25.91
C LEU A 783 -12.04 7.35 25.52
N CYS A 784 -12.29 8.64 25.25
CA CYS A 784 -13.57 9.10 24.69
C CYS A 784 -13.85 8.49 23.31
N LEU A 785 -12.82 8.33 22.47
CA LEU A 785 -12.93 7.65 21.18
C LEU A 785 -13.18 6.15 21.35
N GLY A 786 -12.50 5.51 22.30
CA GLY A 786 -12.75 4.11 22.67
C GLY A 786 -14.19 3.87 23.11
N SER A 787 -14.82 4.80 23.86
CA SER A 787 -16.23 4.64 24.25
C SER A 787 -17.20 4.69 23.06
N ILE A 788 -16.88 5.44 21.99
CA ILE A 788 -17.64 5.39 20.72
C ILE A 788 -17.54 4.00 20.10
N PHE A 789 -16.36 3.35 20.08
CA PHE A 789 -16.23 1.98 19.59
C PHE A 789 -16.96 0.95 20.48
N VAL A 790 -17.04 1.16 21.80
CA VAL A 790 -17.91 0.33 22.66
C VAL A 790 -19.38 0.46 22.27
N ILE A 791 -19.85 1.69 22.02
CA ILE A 791 -21.22 1.94 21.54
C ILE A 791 -21.45 1.26 20.18
N VAL A 792 -20.57 1.47 19.20
CA VAL A 792 -20.62 0.82 17.88
C VAL A 792 -20.64 -0.70 18.00
N PHE A 793 -19.81 -1.26 18.90
CA PHE A 793 -19.76 -2.71 19.13
C PHE A 793 -21.13 -3.21 19.62
N ILE A 794 -21.73 -2.56 20.63
CA ILE A 794 -23.07 -2.89 21.15
C ILE A 794 -24.13 -2.76 20.05
N LEU A 795 -24.13 -1.67 19.27
CA LEU A 795 -25.07 -1.46 18.16
C LEU A 795 -24.95 -2.56 17.08
N SER A 796 -23.74 -3.07 16.82
CA SER A 796 -23.53 -4.18 15.87
C SER A 796 -24.13 -5.53 16.33
N TRP A 797 -24.47 -5.69 17.61
CA TRP A 797 -25.22 -6.85 18.11
C TRP A 797 -26.73 -6.73 17.90
N LEU A 798 -27.25 -5.53 17.65
CA LEU A 798 -28.67 -5.28 17.36
C LEU A 798 -29.04 -5.51 15.88
N LEU A 799 -28.04 -5.66 14.99
CA LEU A 799 -28.21 -6.00 13.59
C LEU A 799 -28.72 -7.44 13.43
N LYS A 800 -29.81 -7.63 12.67
CA LYS A 800 -30.36 -8.95 12.33
C LYS A 800 -29.88 -9.39 10.94
N PRO A 801 -29.29 -10.58 10.77
CA PRO A 801 -28.89 -11.09 9.45
C PRO A 801 -30.12 -11.49 8.61
N GLY A 802 -29.94 -11.58 7.28
CA GLY A 802 -30.92 -12.20 6.36
C GLY A 802 -32.18 -11.38 6.07
N ILE A 803 -32.15 -10.05 6.21
CA ILE A 803 -33.29 -9.17 5.92
C ILE A 803 -32.99 -8.39 4.64
N TYR A 804 -33.90 -8.42 3.67
CA TYR A 804 -33.75 -7.76 2.37
C TYR A 804 -35.05 -7.07 1.96
N LEU A 805 -34.95 -6.02 1.14
CA LEU A 805 -36.09 -5.45 0.42
C LEU A 805 -36.08 -6.02 -1.01
N HIS A 806 -37.10 -6.79 -1.36
CA HIS A 806 -37.30 -7.33 -2.71
C HIS A 806 -38.14 -6.36 -3.56
N GLU A 807 -37.95 -6.37 -4.89
CA GLU A 807 -38.83 -5.69 -5.83
C GLU A 807 -40.08 -6.55 -6.10
N GLU A 808 -41.21 -5.91 -6.42
CA GLU A 808 -42.53 -6.57 -6.50
C GLU A 808 -42.63 -7.67 -7.57
N SER A 809 -41.72 -7.70 -8.55
CA SER A 809 -41.64 -8.73 -9.58
C SER A 809 -41.38 -10.14 -9.04
N ASP A 810 -40.67 -10.27 -7.90
CA ASP A 810 -40.32 -11.57 -7.31
C ASP A 810 -41.49 -12.19 -6.51
N ALA A 811 -42.58 -11.44 -6.29
CA ALA A 811 -43.75 -11.88 -5.53
C ALA A 811 -44.90 -12.42 -6.42
N ALA A 812 -44.74 -12.39 -7.74
CA ALA A 812 -45.81 -12.62 -8.72
C ALA A 812 -45.75 -13.99 -9.41
N ASP A 813 -45.15 -15.00 -8.78
CA ASP A 813 -45.13 -16.39 -9.30
C ASP A 813 -45.96 -17.32 -8.38
N PRO A 814 -47.31 -17.26 -8.46
CA PRO A 814 -48.16 -18.21 -7.78
C PRO A 814 -48.02 -19.59 -8.46
N THR A 815 -47.50 -20.56 -7.72
CA THR A 815 -47.36 -21.96 -8.16
C THR A 815 -48.67 -22.46 -8.79
N PRO A 816 -48.69 -22.90 -10.06
CA PRO A 816 -49.92 -23.30 -10.71
C PRO A 816 -50.41 -24.67 -10.20
N GLY A 817 -51.65 -24.69 -9.70
CA GLY A 817 -52.50 -25.88 -9.64
C GLY A 817 -52.05 -27.04 -8.74
N GLN A 818 -52.49 -27.04 -7.49
CA GLN A 818 -52.88 -28.28 -6.81
C GLN A 818 -54.39 -28.24 -6.54
N ASP A 819 -55.15 -28.76 -7.49
CA ASP A 819 -56.60 -28.94 -7.33
C ASP A 819 -56.89 -29.98 -6.25
N HIS A 820 -57.50 -29.55 -5.15
CA HIS A 820 -58.24 -30.44 -4.27
C HIS A 820 -59.70 -30.48 -4.73
N PRO A 821 -60.23 -31.64 -5.14
CA PRO A 821 -61.66 -31.75 -5.46
C PRO A 821 -62.49 -31.81 -4.17
N GLU A 822 -63.30 -30.79 -3.93
CA GLU A 822 -64.41 -30.91 -2.97
C GLU A 822 -65.53 -31.80 -3.54
N PRO A 823 -66.22 -32.58 -2.69
CA PRO A 823 -67.25 -33.51 -3.14
C PRO A 823 -68.56 -32.80 -3.52
N TYR A 824 -69.08 -33.18 -4.67
CA TYR A 824 -70.39 -32.79 -5.19
C TYR A 824 -71.51 -33.17 -4.22
N THR A 825 -72.34 -32.21 -3.79
CA THR A 825 -73.60 -32.48 -3.07
C THR A 825 -74.79 -32.13 -3.94
N ASP A 826 -75.39 -33.16 -4.55
CA ASP A 826 -76.69 -33.05 -5.19
C ASP A 826 -77.80 -32.72 -4.17
N ARG A 827 -78.75 -31.92 -4.62
CA ARG A 827 -80.11 -31.87 -4.07
C ARG A 827 -81.08 -32.04 -5.23
N GLU A 828 -81.85 -33.13 -5.23
CA GLU A 828 -83.32 -33.12 -5.22
C GLU A 828 -83.88 -34.56 -5.26
N ALA A 829 -85.11 -34.70 -4.74
CA ALA A 829 -85.90 -35.94 -4.53
C ALA A 829 -85.45 -36.87 -3.38
#